data_AF-A0A8H8S3E7-F1
#
_entry.id   AF-A0A8H8S3E7-F1
#
_cell.length_a   1.000
_cell.length_b   1.000
_cell.length_c   1.000
_cell.angle_alpha   90.00
_cell.angle_beta   90.00
_cell.angle_gamma   90.00
#
_symmetry.space_group_name_H-M   'P 1'
#
loop_
_entity.id
_entity.type
_entity.pdbx_description
1 polymer ?
#
loop_
_entity_poly.entity_id
_entity_poly.type
_entity_poly.pdbx_seq_one_letter_code
_entity_poly.pdbx_strand_id
1 'polypeptide(L)'
;MSLPPQTKQWITSQDGLSNLTQNTAPLPIPGPSEVLVKINTIALNYRDTEVIMGLYNHHRTTGGPPPSIVPCSDMCGTIITSHSALWTAGDKVLSIFNQTHLTGQIKAPHMKSGLGLPLPGVLAEYRVFPEYGLVRKPGYLTDEQACTLPIAGVTAWMALNGMRPLGQHGGKGETVLIQGTGGVAVAGLVTAKASGAEVIITSSSDEKLRMARELGADKTINYRSTENWDEEVMKMTGGEGADIIFENGGAQTLRRSFDCVAFGGLIDCIGYLSGKEDAPGDRLNTNVLALLRNVTLKGILNGPKERFEEMLAFYEEKQIRPVVDKVFPFEESKEALIYLFKGGHFGKVVIKSVYRVPNSFEMATSNNIQVNLGNPHGGIGAHGCIDVHQGTDEKALTISFQRTIRVPDNKTTYKLPPGLGNFPLYNVCHFKDTMPESMALKGGAFMPVHDREGLWINFESTRPFAVKVYLGGINAISGEPIMETFATALRRAKLVKEKKAIQDYVVVDPANQGQLWLDGIAKLNGKVMQFVAVPSGTGYTVESQISANDAVNGIQISITPIKPGATISINVQRLNGAGWCFQAYENDTVFKLMLDAAKHFGTPVEQLSFLFNHHRLEKRRLLSHYGINFGSTVSMVLNLVGGGYIQNPNFTNAEGEMGIAAGGLIQQSILPDPHPKGAWDGEKTSMFNVQLLNAACFYNVTGTPAPPSPVTAASYASAGLPFYSIPNEQSSGIKGVFSDIKSIAQLDKEKKGTKTLDRNINFRTVELDRSSPASFRPVADLEAQIKALGILSQLG
;
A
#
# COMPACT_ATOMS: atom_id res chain seq x y z
N MET A 1 10.93 10.91 3.98
CA MET A 1 11.53 9.68 4.57
C MET A 1 13.03 9.78 4.41
N SER A 2 13.82 9.26 5.37
CA SER A 2 15.26 9.08 5.19
C SER A 2 15.53 7.96 4.17
N LEU A 3 16.61 8.10 3.40
CA LEU A 3 17.06 7.05 2.49
C LEU A 3 17.76 5.92 3.26
N PRO A 4 17.66 4.65 2.81
CA PRO A 4 18.37 3.55 3.44
C PRO A 4 19.89 3.67 3.17
N PRO A 5 20.77 3.25 4.11
CA PRO A 5 22.23 3.32 3.90
C PRO A 5 22.74 2.30 2.87
N GLN A 6 21.93 1.30 2.52
CA GLN A 6 22.25 0.25 1.56
C GLN A 6 21.06 0.00 0.61
N THR A 7 21.35 -0.55 -0.55
CA THR A 7 20.39 -1.04 -1.56
C THR A 7 20.61 -2.54 -1.78
N LYS A 8 19.54 -3.32 -1.96
CA LYS A 8 19.65 -4.67 -2.54
C LYS A 8 19.88 -4.58 -4.04
N GLN A 9 20.56 -5.59 -4.58
CA GLN A 9 20.75 -5.81 -6.00
C GLN A 9 21.01 -7.29 -6.26
N TRP A 10 20.77 -7.73 -7.50
CA TRP A 10 21.22 -9.03 -7.98
C TRP A 10 22.46 -8.86 -8.85
N ILE A 11 23.39 -9.81 -8.73
CA ILE A 11 24.67 -9.83 -9.43
C ILE A 11 24.89 -11.17 -10.13
N THR A 12 25.59 -11.14 -11.26
CA THR A 12 26.01 -12.33 -12.02
C THR A 12 27.50 -12.26 -12.33
N SER A 13 28.18 -13.40 -12.31
CA SER A 13 29.53 -13.55 -12.85
C SER A 13 29.53 -14.04 -14.31
N GLN A 14 28.37 -13.96 -14.98
CA GLN A 14 28.14 -14.37 -16.38
C GLN A 14 28.37 -15.88 -16.59
N ASP A 15 28.02 -16.67 -15.58
CA ASP A 15 28.35 -18.08 -15.39
C ASP A 15 27.11 -19.00 -15.26
N GLY A 16 25.91 -18.48 -15.49
CA GLY A 16 24.66 -19.24 -15.57
C GLY A 16 23.51 -18.66 -14.74
N LEU A 17 22.27 -18.90 -15.18
CA LEU A 17 21.05 -18.43 -14.49
C LEU A 17 20.95 -18.93 -13.04
N SER A 18 21.44 -20.14 -12.75
CA SER A 18 21.51 -20.71 -11.40
C SER A 18 22.38 -19.90 -10.45
N ASN A 19 23.42 -19.25 -10.97
CA ASN A 19 24.49 -18.60 -10.21
C ASN A 19 24.23 -17.09 -9.99
N LEU A 20 23.11 -16.57 -10.51
CA LEU A 20 22.59 -15.26 -10.15
C LEU A 20 22.38 -15.21 -8.62
N THR A 21 22.97 -14.22 -7.96
CA THR A 21 22.93 -14.08 -6.48
C THR A 21 22.50 -12.68 -6.08
N GLN A 22 21.82 -12.57 -4.94
CA GLN A 22 21.42 -11.28 -4.38
C GLN A 22 22.45 -10.84 -3.35
N ASN A 23 22.84 -9.56 -3.35
CA ASN A 23 23.63 -8.95 -2.28
C ASN A 23 23.08 -7.57 -1.89
N THR A 24 23.73 -6.93 -0.92
CA THR A 24 23.55 -5.51 -0.64
C THR A 24 24.81 -4.73 -0.99
N ALA A 25 24.62 -3.47 -1.39
CA ALA A 25 25.68 -2.50 -1.63
C ALA A 25 25.35 -1.17 -0.94
N PRO A 26 26.33 -0.29 -0.67
CA PRO A 26 26.04 1.08 -0.24
C PRO A 26 25.08 1.78 -1.20
N LEU A 27 24.17 2.60 -0.68
CA LEU A 27 23.28 3.38 -1.54
C LEU A 27 24.11 4.33 -2.42
N PRO A 28 23.96 4.31 -3.76
CA PRO A 28 24.73 5.18 -4.63
C PRO A 28 24.28 6.64 -4.48
N ILE A 29 25.25 7.56 -4.46
CA ILE A 29 25.02 9.00 -4.32
C ILE A 29 25.17 9.65 -5.71
N PRO A 30 24.18 10.40 -6.21
CA PRO A 30 24.28 11.05 -7.51
C PRO A 30 25.30 12.20 -7.48
N GLY A 31 26.15 12.29 -8.49
CA GLY A 31 27.00 13.45 -8.77
C GLY A 31 26.23 14.62 -9.42
N PRO A 32 26.93 15.67 -9.89
CA PRO A 32 26.33 16.74 -10.70
C PRO A 32 25.77 16.20 -12.03
N SER A 33 24.64 16.72 -12.49
CA SER A 33 23.92 16.23 -13.69
C SER A 33 23.48 14.76 -13.62
N GLU A 34 23.40 14.20 -12.42
CA GLU A 34 22.90 12.85 -12.17
C GLU A 34 21.65 12.85 -11.27
N VAL A 35 20.90 11.75 -11.33
CA VAL A 35 19.69 11.52 -10.54
C VAL A 35 19.71 10.14 -9.90
N LEU A 36 19.28 10.05 -8.64
CA LEU A 36 19.05 8.79 -7.94
C LEU A 36 17.61 8.33 -8.21
N VAL A 37 17.45 7.21 -8.88
CA VAL A 37 16.17 6.58 -9.18
C VAL A 37 15.93 5.41 -8.24
N LYS A 38 14.78 5.39 -7.57
CA LYS A 38 14.21 4.16 -7.01
C LYS A 38 13.55 3.39 -8.13
N ILE A 39 13.98 2.16 -8.35
CA ILE A 39 13.46 1.30 -9.40
C ILE A 39 12.19 0.62 -8.87
N ASN A 40 11.08 0.79 -9.60
CA ASN A 40 9.77 0.29 -9.20
C ASN A 40 9.45 -1.04 -9.90
N THR A 41 9.79 -1.14 -11.19
CA THR A 41 9.57 -2.33 -12.02
C THR A 41 10.68 -2.45 -13.06
N ILE A 42 10.98 -3.67 -13.45
CA ILE A 42 12.04 -4.06 -14.39
C ILE A 42 11.43 -5.02 -15.39
N ALA A 43 11.63 -4.83 -16.70
CA ALA A 43 11.16 -5.80 -17.69
C ALA A 43 12.32 -6.63 -18.24
N LEU A 44 12.14 -7.94 -18.26
CA LEU A 44 13.16 -8.87 -18.72
C LEU A 44 13.21 -8.94 -20.25
N ASN A 45 14.41 -9.19 -20.79
CA ASN A 45 14.67 -9.43 -22.20
C ASN A 45 15.47 -10.71 -22.39
N TYR A 46 15.36 -11.35 -23.56
CA TYR A 46 16.14 -12.55 -23.87
C TYR A 46 17.66 -12.32 -23.71
N ARG A 47 18.15 -11.14 -24.12
CA ARG A 47 19.55 -10.71 -23.91
C ARG A 47 20.01 -10.80 -22.46
N ASP A 48 19.12 -10.57 -21.48
CA ASP A 48 19.50 -10.57 -20.08
C ASP A 48 19.84 -12.00 -19.62
N THR A 49 19.17 -13.01 -20.19
CA THR A 49 19.53 -14.42 -19.98
C THR A 49 20.88 -14.76 -20.63
N GLU A 50 21.15 -14.28 -21.84
CA GLU A 50 22.46 -14.48 -22.50
C GLU A 50 23.60 -13.79 -21.76
N VAL A 51 23.39 -12.58 -21.21
CA VAL A 51 24.40 -11.90 -20.38
C VAL A 51 24.70 -12.73 -19.13
N ILE A 52 23.67 -13.18 -18.40
CA ILE A 52 23.83 -13.96 -17.16
C ILE A 52 24.47 -15.35 -17.43
N MET A 53 24.33 -15.88 -18.65
CA MET A 53 24.98 -17.14 -19.08
C MET A 53 26.33 -16.94 -19.79
N GLY A 54 26.81 -15.70 -19.98
CA GLY A 54 28.07 -15.43 -20.71
C GLY A 54 28.01 -15.65 -22.23
N LEU A 55 26.81 -15.77 -22.80
CA LEU A 55 26.56 -16.06 -24.22
C LEU A 55 26.37 -14.80 -25.10
N TYR A 56 26.33 -13.61 -24.49
CA TYR A 56 26.14 -12.32 -25.16
C TYR A 56 27.48 -11.74 -25.67
N ASN A 57 28.14 -12.47 -26.59
CA ASN A 57 29.55 -12.25 -26.97
C ASN A 57 29.77 -11.66 -28.38
N HIS A 58 28.72 -11.25 -29.09
CA HIS A 58 28.76 -10.85 -30.51
C HIS A 58 29.21 -9.40 -30.77
N HIS A 59 29.53 -8.61 -29.74
CA HIS A 59 29.98 -7.22 -29.88
C HIS A 59 31.39 -7.02 -29.29
N ARG A 60 32.40 -6.75 -30.14
CA ARG A 60 33.80 -6.54 -29.68
C ARG A 60 33.98 -5.42 -28.64
N THR A 61 33.02 -4.52 -28.50
CA THR A 61 33.01 -3.46 -27.47
C THR A 61 32.69 -3.96 -26.06
N THR A 62 32.19 -5.19 -25.90
CA THR A 62 32.13 -5.88 -24.61
C THR A 62 33.48 -6.53 -24.32
N GLY A 63 34.50 -5.70 -24.06
CA GLY A 63 35.80 -6.17 -23.57
C GLY A 63 35.62 -7.10 -22.37
N GLY A 64 36.54 -8.06 -22.21
CA GLY A 64 36.38 -9.29 -21.40
C GLY A 64 35.63 -9.11 -20.07
N PRO A 65 34.82 -10.13 -19.68
CA PRO A 65 33.70 -9.97 -18.77
C PRO A 65 34.09 -9.19 -17.51
N PRO A 66 33.43 -8.05 -17.22
CA PRO A 66 33.71 -7.31 -15.99
C PRO A 66 33.46 -8.21 -14.78
N PRO A 67 34.17 -7.97 -13.65
CA PRO A 67 33.83 -8.62 -12.39
C PRO A 67 32.36 -8.36 -12.04
N SER A 68 31.78 -9.30 -11.29
CA SER A 68 30.34 -9.47 -11.02
C SER A 68 29.46 -8.23 -11.24
N ILE A 69 28.54 -8.32 -12.20
CA ILE A 69 27.74 -7.20 -12.72
C ILE A 69 26.26 -7.33 -12.33
N VAL A 70 25.59 -6.20 -12.09
CA VAL A 70 24.12 -6.15 -12.01
C VAL A 70 23.55 -6.31 -13.43
N PRO A 71 22.64 -7.24 -13.73
CA PRO A 71 22.09 -7.43 -15.07
C PRO A 71 20.82 -6.57 -15.32
N CYS A 72 20.17 -6.81 -16.47
CA CYS A 72 18.95 -6.15 -16.97
C CYS A 72 19.10 -4.68 -17.40
N SER A 73 18.29 -4.26 -18.38
CA SER A 73 18.32 -2.90 -18.97
C SER A 73 17.07 -2.05 -18.74
N ASP A 74 15.88 -2.66 -18.72
CA ASP A 74 14.62 -1.94 -18.82
C ASP A 74 14.03 -1.72 -17.42
N MET A 75 13.75 -0.46 -17.06
CA MET A 75 13.04 -0.16 -15.82
C MET A 75 12.02 0.95 -15.99
N CYS A 76 11.04 0.97 -15.07
CA CYS A 76 10.30 2.16 -14.68
C CYS A 76 10.62 2.47 -13.22
N GLY A 77 10.85 3.74 -12.91
CA GLY A 77 11.28 4.18 -11.59
C GLY A 77 10.78 5.57 -11.22
N THR A 78 11.12 5.98 -10.00
CA THR A 78 10.80 7.30 -9.43
C THR A 78 12.11 7.98 -9.06
N ILE A 79 12.34 9.22 -9.51
CA ILE A 79 13.48 10.01 -9.07
C ILE A 79 13.28 10.38 -7.60
N ILE A 80 14.30 10.15 -6.76
CA ILE A 80 14.25 10.43 -5.32
C ILE A 80 15.17 11.57 -4.92
N THR A 81 16.34 11.66 -5.56
CA THR A 81 17.28 12.78 -5.44
C THR A 81 17.68 13.22 -6.83
N SER A 82 17.70 14.52 -7.09
CA SER A 82 18.11 15.09 -8.38
C SER A 82 19.18 16.16 -8.17
N HIS A 83 20.28 16.05 -8.91
CA HIS A 83 21.25 17.13 -9.14
C HIS A 83 21.25 17.55 -10.63
N SER A 84 20.10 17.36 -11.28
CA SER A 84 19.83 17.62 -12.70
C SER A 84 18.96 18.86 -12.88
N ALA A 85 19.15 19.57 -14.00
CA ALA A 85 18.25 20.66 -14.40
C ALA A 85 17.00 20.16 -15.16
N LEU A 86 16.99 18.91 -15.62
CA LEU A 86 15.92 18.31 -16.42
C LEU A 86 14.85 17.59 -15.58
N TRP A 87 15.15 17.32 -14.32
CA TRP A 87 14.43 16.36 -13.47
C TRP A 87 14.27 16.83 -12.03
N THR A 88 13.12 16.52 -11.42
CA THR A 88 12.83 16.79 -10.01
C THR A 88 12.54 15.49 -9.25
N ALA A 89 12.75 15.48 -7.94
CA ALA A 89 12.30 14.37 -7.09
C ALA A 89 10.78 14.18 -7.21
N GLY A 90 10.34 12.92 -7.38
CA GLY A 90 8.97 12.53 -7.69
C GLY A 90 8.72 12.20 -9.17
N ASP A 91 9.56 12.68 -10.10
CA ASP A 91 9.43 12.38 -11.54
C ASP A 91 9.43 10.87 -11.81
N LYS A 92 8.54 10.43 -12.70
CA LYS A 92 8.42 9.04 -13.16
C LYS A 92 9.16 8.86 -14.49
N VAL A 93 10.08 7.91 -14.53
CA VAL A 93 11.06 7.78 -15.62
C VAL A 93 11.23 6.35 -16.10
N LEU A 94 11.60 6.21 -17.37
CA LEU A 94 12.04 4.96 -18.00
C LEU A 94 13.53 5.07 -18.38
N SER A 95 14.28 3.97 -18.30
CA SER A 95 15.64 3.90 -18.83
C SER A 95 15.69 3.89 -20.35
N ILE A 96 16.74 4.45 -20.95
CA ILE A 96 17.15 4.14 -22.34
C ILE A 96 18.25 3.07 -22.32
N PHE A 97 18.34 2.19 -23.33
CA PHE A 97 19.27 1.06 -23.29
C PHE A 97 20.76 1.48 -23.32
N ASN A 98 21.16 2.18 -24.38
CA ASN A 98 22.49 2.80 -24.48
C ASN A 98 22.38 4.24 -23.98
N GLN A 99 22.88 4.49 -22.77
CA GLN A 99 22.69 5.77 -22.07
C GLN A 99 23.21 7.00 -22.85
N THR A 100 24.15 6.84 -23.79
CA THR A 100 24.65 7.95 -24.64
C THR A 100 24.11 7.95 -26.07
N HIS A 101 23.23 7.01 -26.43
CA HIS A 101 22.60 6.99 -27.77
C HIS A 101 21.38 7.91 -27.80
N LEU A 102 21.63 9.22 -27.90
CA LEU A 102 20.56 10.21 -27.83
C LEU A 102 19.84 10.43 -29.16
N THR A 103 20.59 10.43 -30.26
CA THR A 103 20.09 10.76 -31.61
C THR A 103 20.77 9.94 -32.71
N GLY A 104 20.10 9.75 -33.84
CA GLY A 104 20.63 9.19 -35.08
C GLY A 104 20.99 7.69 -35.03
N GLN A 105 21.77 7.23 -36.01
CA GLN A 105 22.25 5.84 -36.04
C GLN A 105 23.26 5.57 -34.89
N ILE A 106 23.23 4.34 -34.38
CA ILE A 106 24.16 3.83 -33.37
C ILE A 106 25.62 3.94 -33.87
N LYS A 107 26.54 4.31 -32.97
CA LYS A 107 27.98 4.38 -33.23
C LYS A 107 28.74 3.58 -32.17
N ALA A 108 29.93 3.08 -32.50
CA ALA A 108 30.74 2.26 -31.59
C ALA A 108 30.96 2.86 -30.17
N PRO A 109 31.10 4.20 -29.97
CA PRO A 109 31.18 4.77 -28.62
C PRO A 109 29.91 4.56 -27.77
N HIS A 110 28.72 4.54 -28.39
CA HIS A 110 27.45 4.38 -27.66
C HIS A 110 27.37 3.00 -26.99
N MET A 111 27.95 1.95 -27.60
CA MET A 111 27.96 0.59 -27.08
C MET A 111 28.71 0.43 -25.74
N LYS A 112 29.49 1.43 -25.32
CA LYS A 112 30.10 1.48 -23.98
C LYS A 112 29.11 1.87 -22.88
N SER A 113 27.88 2.26 -23.25
CA SER A 113 26.86 2.81 -22.35
C SER A 113 25.63 1.93 -22.17
N GLY A 114 25.68 0.68 -22.66
CA GLY A 114 24.62 -0.31 -22.54
C GLY A 114 24.37 -0.73 -21.09
N LEU A 115 23.12 -0.65 -20.64
CA LEU A 115 22.71 -1.11 -19.32
C LEU A 115 22.68 -2.65 -19.22
N GLY A 116 23.21 -3.16 -18.12
CA GLY A 116 23.33 -4.59 -17.83
C GLY A 116 24.50 -5.28 -18.52
N LEU A 117 25.12 -4.65 -19.53
CA LEU A 117 26.47 -4.92 -20.06
C LEU A 117 26.82 -3.83 -21.09
N PRO A 118 27.98 -3.13 -21.01
CA PRO A 118 29.04 -3.25 -20.00
C PRO A 118 28.82 -2.41 -18.74
N LEU A 119 27.89 -1.45 -18.74
CA LEU A 119 27.52 -0.75 -17.51
C LEU A 119 26.71 -1.69 -16.61
N PRO A 120 26.78 -1.55 -15.27
CA PRO A 120 25.84 -2.23 -14.39
C PRO A 120 24.40 -1.93 -14.83
N GLY A 121 23.49 -2.86 -14.60
CA GLY A 121 22.10 -2.82 -15.04
C GLY A 121 21.14 -2.28 -13.99
N VAL A 122 19.88 -2.69 -14.13
CA VAL A 122 18.74 -2.18 -13.35
C VAL A 122 18.12 -3.22 -12.41
N LEU A 123 18.70 -4.41 -12.25
CA LEU A 123 18.23 -5.42 -11.29
C LEU A 123 18.64 -5.09 -9.83
N ALA A 124 18.25 -3.89 -9.38
CA ALA A 124 18.55 -3.29 -8.07
C ALA A 124 17.36 -2.45 -7.57
N GLU A 125 17.30 -2.16 -6.26
CA GLU A 125 16.25 -1.28 -5.69
C GLU A 125 16.49 0.20 -6.03
N TYR A 126 17.74 0.63 -6.08
CA TYR A 126 18.15 2.01 -6.38
C TYR A 126 19.33 2.05 -7.35
N ARG A 127 19.36 3.09 -8.20
CA ARG A 127 20.45 3.30 -9.15
C ARG A 127 20.59 4.79 -9.50
N VAL A 128 21.83 5.23 -9.71
CA VAL A 128 22.14 6.55 -10.27
C VAL A 128 22.16 6.50 -11.80
N PHE A 129 21.60 7.52 -12.43
CA PHE A 129 21.58 7.71 -13.88
C PHE A 129 22.07 9.12 -14.25
N PRO A 130 22.78 9.30 -15.37
CA PRO A 130 22.97 10.62 -15.96
C PRO A 130 21.63 11.19 -16.42
N GLU A 131 21.43 12.51 -16.30
CA GLU A 131 20.15 13.16 -16.59
C GLU A 131 19.63 12.94 -18.02
N TYR A 132 20.53 12.79 -19.00
CA TYR A 132 20.14 12.53 -20.38
C TYR A 132 19.68 11.08 -20.63
N GLY A 133 20.03 10.13 -19.76
CA GLY A 133 19.83 8.67 -19.94
C GLY A 133 18.44 8.15 -19.60
N LEU A 134 17.46 9.05 -19.45
CA LEU A 134 16.09 8.77 -19.03
C LEU A 134 15.08 9.45 -19.96
N VAL A 135 13.88 8.88 -20.08
CA VAL A 135 12.70 9.50 -20.71
C VAL A 135 11.53 9.55 -19.72
N ARG A 136 10.56 10.46 -19.94
CA ARG A 136 9.37 10.58 -19.09
C ARG A 136 8.47 9.36 -19.28
N LYS A 137 7.96 8.81 -18.17
CA LYS A 137 6.95 7.74 -18.21
C LYS A 137 5.57 8.34 -18.56
N PRO A 138 4.84 7.82 -19.57
CA PRO A 138 3.48 8.25 -19.84
C PRO A 138 2.55 8.03 -18.65
N GLY A 139 1.69 9.02 -18.37
CA GLY A 139 0.83 9.02 -17.18
C GLY A 139 -0.24 7.93 -17.20
N TYR A 140 -0.73 7.58 -18.39
CA TYR A 140 -1.82 6.61 -18.58
C TYR A 140 -1.40 5.14 -18.40
N LEU A 141 -0.10 4.83 -18.36
CA LEU A 141 0.44 3.47 -18.20
C LEU A 141 0.71 3.12 -16.74
N THR A 142 0.58 1.86 -16.37
CA THR A 142 1.12 1.36 -15.09
C THR A 142 2.66 1.31 -15.15
N ASP A 143 3.33 1.18 -14.00
CA ASP A 143 4.79 1.05 -13.97
C ASP A 143 5.21 -0.27 -14.67
N GLU A 144 4.44 -1.35 -14.43
CA GLU A 144 4.61 -2.66 -15.06
C GLU A 144 4.48 -2.60 -16.59
N GLN A 145 3.51 -1.85 -17.11
CA GLN A 145 3.35 -1.65 -18.56
C GLN A 145 4.46 -0.78 -19.14
N ALA A 146 4.78 0.34 -18.49
CA ALA A 146 5.74 1.30 -19.03
C ALA A 146 7.18 0.74 -19.05
N CYS A 147 7.55 -0.08 -18.05
CA CYS A 147 8.88 -0.70 -18.01
C CYS A 147 9.15 -1.70 -19.15
N THR A 148 8.14 -2.16 -19.90
CA THR A 148 8.35 -3.07 -21.03
C THR A 148 8.85 -2.39 -22.31
N LEU A 149 8.72 -1.07 -22.38
CA LEU A 149 8.97 -0.28 -23.59
C LEU A 149 10.44 -0.10 -24.00
N PRO A 150 11.43 0.09 -23.09
CA PRO A 150 12.80 0.49 -23.45
C PRO A 150 13.50 -0.39 -24.48
N ILE A 151 13.47 -1.72 -24.33
CA ILE A 151 13.97 -2.62 -25.38
C ILE A 151 12.84 -2.99 -26.35
N ALA A 152 11.77 -3.61 -25.87
CA ALA A 152 10.81 -4.26 -26.77
C ALA A 152 10.01 -3.27 -27.64
N GLY A 153 9.51 -2.20 -27.03
CA GLY A 153 8.78 -1.13 -27.74
C GLY A 153 9.68 -0.41 -28.74
N VAL A 154 10.82 0.11 -28.29
CA VAL A 154 11.74 0.87 -29.17
C VAL A 154 12.26 0.00 -30.31
N THR A 155 12.52 -1.29 -30.09
CA THR A 155 12.94 -2.21 -31.17
C THR A 155 11.83 -2.39 -32.20
N ALA A 156 10.57 -2.56 -31.77
CA ALA A 156 9.42 -2.64 -32.67
C ALA A 156 9.18 -1.33 -33.45
N TRP A 157 9.34 -0.18 -32.78
CA TRP A 157 9.27 1.13 -33.42
C TRP A 157 10.37 1.32 -34.47
N MET A 158 11.60 0.90 -34.17
CA MET A 158 12.74 1.04 -35.06
C MET A 158 12.67 0.10 -36.28
N ALA A 159 12.03 -1.07 -36.18
CA ALA A 159 11.72 -1.91 -37.32
C ALA A 159 10.71 -1.20 -38.26
N LEU A 160 9.57 -0.76 -37.74
CA LEU A 160 8.52 -0.13 -38.54
C LEU A 160 8.92 1.24 -39.13
N ASN A 161 9.67 2.05 -38.36
CA ASN A 161 9.87 3.49 -38.59
C ASN A 161 11.33 3.93 -38.64
N GLY A 162 12.30 3.08 -38.31
CA GLY A 162 13.71 3.48 -38.17
C GLY A 162 14.41 3.89 -39.48
N MET A 163 13.85 3.48 -40.62
CA MET A 163 14.29 3.87 -41.96
C MET A 163 13.52 5.08 -42.54
N ARG A 164 12.54 5.63 -41.80
CA ARG A 164 11.71 6.78 -42.21
C ARG A 164 12.22 8.07 -41.56
N PRO A 165 11.85 9.27 -42.04
CA PRO A 165 12.12 10.52 -41.34
C PRO A 165 11.51 10.56 -39.93
N LEU A 166 12.05 11.41 -39.04
CA LEU A 166 11.45 11.65 -37.73
C LEU A 166 10.09 12.35 -37.89
N GLY A 167 9.09 11.93 -37.10
CA GLY A 167 7.70 12.38 -37.20
C GLY A 167 6.89 11.69 -38.30
N GLN A 168 7.44 10.69 -39.01
CA GLN A 168 6.74 9.96 -40.08
C GLN A 168 6.68 8.46 -39.76
N HIS A 169 5.53 8.02 -39.26
CA HIS A 169 5.27 6.60 -39.01
C HIS A 169 4.73 5.88 -40.27
N GLY A 170 5.17 4.64 -40.47
CA GLY A 170 4.73 3.73 -41.53
C GLY A 170 3.45 2.97 -41.16
N GLY A 171 3.38 1.72 -41.62
CA GLY A 171 2.31 0.77 -41.35
C GLY A 171 1.09 0.93 -42.23
N LYS A 172 0.60 2.16 -42.48
CA LYS A 172 -0.67 2.35 -43.22
C LYS A 172 -0.61 1.77 -44.64
N GLY A 173 -1.35 0.69 -44.87
CA GLY A 173 -1.42 0.00 -46.16
C GLY A 173 -0.26 -0.95 -46.44
N GLU A 174 0.61 -1.18 -45.44
CA GLU A 174 1.73 -2.12 -45.50
C GLU A 174 1.35 -3.42 -44.77
N THR A 175 1.82 -4.56 -45.27
CA THR A 175 1.73 -5.86 -44.60
C THR A 175 2.97 -6.12 -43.77
N VAL A 176 2.79 -6.33 -42.47
CA VAL A 176 3.87 -6.62 -41.53
C VAL A 176 3.80 -8.09 -41.09
N LEU A 177 4.84 -8.87 -41.41
CA LEU A 177 5.02 -10.22 -40.89
C LEU A 177 5.82 -10.17 -39.59
N ILE A 178 5.30 -10.81 -38.54
CA ILE A 178 5.91 -10.85 -37.21
C ILE A 178 6.16 -12.28 -36.78
N GLN A 179 7.41 -12.60 -36.47
CA GLN A 179 7.78 -13.93 -36.02
C GLN A 179 7.72 -14.09 -34.49
N GLY A 180 6.94 -15.06 -34.04
CA GLY A 180 6.81 -15.41 -32.63
C GLY A 180 5.90 -14.48 -31.84
N THR A 181 5.91 -14.65 -30.51
CA THR A 181 4.99 -14.00 -29.57
C THR A 181 5.69 -13.54 -28.28
N GLY A 182 7.01 -13.38 -28.34
CA GLY A 182 7.80 -12.74 -27.28
C GLY A 182 7.65 -11.21 -27.30
N GLY A 183 8.36 -10.53 -26.39
CA GLY A 183 8.18 -9.10 -26.13
C GLY A 183 8.23 -8.17 -27.35
N VAL A 184 9.25 -8.31 -28.22
CA VAL A 184 9.36 -7.47 -29.43
C VAL A 184 8.24 -7.77 -30.42
N ALA A 185 7.86 -9.04 -30.58
CA ALA A 185 6.81 -9.45 -31.51
C ALA A 185 5.43 -8.90 -31.09
N VAL A 186 5.07 -9.01 -29.80
CA VAL A 186 3.80 -8.47 -29.30
C VAL A 186 3.79 -6.94 -29.28
N ALA A 187 4.93 -6.29 -29.01
CA ALA A 187 5.08 -4.84 -29.17
C ALA A 187 4.94 -4.41 -30.64
N GLY A 188 5.52 -5.18 -31.58
CA GLY A 188 5.39 -5.02 -33.02
C GLY A 188 3.94 -5.10 -33.47
N LEU A 189 3.21 -6.13 -33.03
CA LEU A 189 1.81 -6.33 -33.34
C LEU A 189 0.96 -5.10 -32.97
N VAL A 190 0.99 -4.67 -31.71
CA VAL A 190 0.16 -3.54 -31.27
C VAL A 190 0.58 -2.22 -31.91
N THR A 191 1.88 -2.03 -32.20
CA THR A 191 2.40 -0.82 -32.87
C THR A 191 1.98 -0.79 -34.33
N ALA A 192 2.16 -1.89 -35.07
CA ALA A 192 1.82 -1.99 -36.49
C ALA A 192 0.30 -1.85 -36.70
N LYS A 193 -0.52 -2.52 -35.88
CA LYS A 193 -1.99 -2.35 -35.92
C LYS A 193 -2.43 -0.92 -35.62
N ALA A 194 -1.86 -0.27 -34.60
CA ALA A 194 -2.14 1.13 -34.31
C ALA A 194 -1.65 2.11 -35.40
N SER A 195 -0.68 1.68 -36.22
CA SER A 195 -0.18 2.41 -37.39
C SER A 195 -1.00 2.15 -38.67
N GLY A 196 -1.99 1.26 -38.62
CA GLY A 196 -2.87 0.94 -39.75
C GLY A 196 -2.33 -0.14 -40.70
N ALA A 197 -1.37 -0.97 -40.25
CA ALA A 197 -0.88 -2.11 -41.00
C ALA A 197 -1.84 -3.30 -40.98
N GLU A 198 -1.73 -4.16 -41.99
CA GLU A 198 -2.16 -5.54 -41.88
C GLU A 198 -1.04 -6.36 -41.23
N VAL A 199 -1.36 -7.17 -40.21
CA VAL A 199 -0.37 -7.94 -39.46
C VAL A 199 -0.62 -9.43 -39.58
N ILE A 200 0.41 -10.13 -40.07
CA ILE A 200 0.52 -11.59 -40.05
C ILE A 200 1.46 -11.95 -38.90
N ILE A 201 1.05 -12.83 -37.99
CA ILE A 201 1.90 -13.25 -36.86
C ILE A 201 2.06 -14.77 -36.76
N THR A 202 3.28 -15.24 -36.52
CA THR A 202 3.59 -16.68 -36.43
C THR A 202 3.84 -17.14 -35.00
N SER A 203 3.50 -18.40 -34.69
CA SER A 203 3.74 -19.01 -33.37
C SER A 203 3.77 -20.53 -33.46
N SER A 204 4.26 -21.21 -32.43
CA SER A 204 4.19 -22.67 -32.27
C SER A 204 3.02 -23.13 -31.39
N SER A 205 2.11 -22.21 -31.06
CA SER A 205 1.01 -22.41 -30.12
C SER A 205 -0.24 -21.65 -30.59
N ASP A 206 -1.32 -22.39 -30.86
CA ASP A 206 -2.60 -21.83 -31.29
C ASP A 206 -3.23 -20.91 -30.22
N GLU A 207 -3.02 -21.20 -28.93
CA GLU A 207 -3.49 -20.33 -27.85
C GLU A 207 -2.80 -18.96 -27.88
N LYS A 208 -1.49 -18.92 -28.19
CA LYS A 208 -0.79 -17.64 -28.39
C LYS A 208 -1.25 -16.93 -29.68
N LEU A 209 -1.65 -17.65 -30.72
CA LEU A 209 -2.24 -17.05 -31.92
C LEU A 209 -3.65 -16.51 -31.64
N ARG A 210 -4.44 -17.19 -30.81
CA ARG A 210 -5.76 -16.74 -30.34
C ARG A 210 -5.62 -15.40 -29.60
N MET A 211 -4.71 -15.31 -28.63
CA MET A 211 -4.39 -14.06 -27.94
C MET A 211 -3.86 -12.97 -28.89
N ALA A 212 -3.09 -13.33 -29.92
CA ALA A 212 -2.62 -12.36 -30.90
C ALA A 212 -3.76 -11.80 -31.78
N ARG A 213 -4.77 -12.60 -32.14
CA ARG A 213 -5.99 -12.11 -32.81
C ARG A 213 -6.80 -11.18 -31.91
N GLU A 214 -6.88 -11.45 -30.61
CA GLU A 214 -7.54 -10.57 -29.64
C GLU A 214 -6.84 -9.20 -29.52
N LEU A 215 -5.53 -9.14 -29.78
CA LEU A 215 -4.74 -7.90 -29.92
C LEU A 215 -4.81 -7.26 -31.32
N GLY A 216 -5.62 -7.82 -32.23
CA GLY A 216 -5.87 -7.26 -33.56
C GLY A 216 -5.03 -7.82 -34.69
N ALA A 217 -4.30 -8.93 -34.52
CA ALA A 217 -3.62 -9.60 -35.64
C ALA A 217 -4.66 -10.09 -36.68
N ASP A 218 -4.54 -9.63 -37.92
CA ASP A 218 -5.49 -9.96 -38.99
C ASP A 218 -5.35 -11.42 -39.44
N LYS A 219 -4.11 -11.91 -39.47
CA LYS A 219 -3.76 -13.26 -39.93
C LYS A 219 -2.75 -13.91 -39.00
N THR A 220 -2.81 -15.23 -38.89
CA THR A 220 -1.99 -16.02 -37.94
C THR A 220 -1.56 -17.34 -38.55
N ILE A 221 -0.31 -17.74 -38.36
CA ILE A 221 0.22 -19.02 -38.86
C ILE A 221 0.85 -19.82 -37.71
N ASN A 222 0.42 -21.07 -37.54
CA ASN A 222 1.09 -21.99 -36.63
C ASN A 222 2.19 -22.75 -37.38
N TYR A 223 3.45 -22.36 -37.18
CA TYR A 223 4.58 -22.91 -37.93
C TYR A 223 4.93 -24.37 -37.58
N ARG A 224 4.21 -25.00 -36.64
CA ARG A 224 4.30 -26.45 -36.39
C ARG A 224 3.33 -27.29 -37.21
N SER A 225 2.15 -26.75 -37.54
CA SER A 225 1.17 -27.41 -38.41
C SER A 225 1.28 -26.96 -39.87
N THR A 226 1.91 -25.80 -40.11
CA THR A 226 2.24 -25.26 -41.43
C THR A 226 3.75 -25.11 -41.52
N GLU A 227 4.44 -26.17 -41.97
CA GLU A 227 5.91 -26.16 -42.05
C GLU A 227 6.39 -25.07 -43.02
N ASN A 228 5.82 -24.99 -44.22
CA ASN A 228 6.08 -23.94 -45.22
C ASN A 228 5.25 -22.68 -44.92
N TRP A 229 5.50 -22.04 -43.77
CA TRP A 229 4.76 -20.85 -43.35
C TRP A 229 4.92 -19.66 -44.31
N ASP A 230 6.03 -19.59 -45.04
CA ASP A 230 6.35 -18.59 -46.06
C ASP A 230 5.45 -18.70 -47.30
N GLU A 231 5.18 -19.91 -47.79
CA GLU A 231 4.20 -20.15 -48.86
C GLU A 231 2.79 -19.68 -48.44
N GLU A 232 2.41 -19.90 -47.17
CA GLU A 232 1.14 -19.42 -46.63
C GLU A 232 1.12 -17.90 -46.47
N VAL A 233 2.25 -17.23 -46.13
CA VAL A 233 2.36 -15.76 -46.17
C VAL A 233 2.16 -15.23 -47.59
N MET A 234 2.80 -15.84 -48.60
CA MET A 234 2.63 -15.45 -50.00
C MET A 234 1.18 -15.60 -50.44
N LYS A 235 0.53 -16.73 -50.12
CA LYS A 235 -0.91 -16.96 -50.37
C LYS A 235 -1.81 -15.96 -49.64
N MET A 236 -1.51 -15.65 -48.38
CA MET A 236 -2.23 -14.67 -47.58
C MET A 236 -2.11 -13.23 -48.13
N THR A 237 -1.01 -12.91 -48.81
CA THR A 237 -0.72 -11.60 -49.42
C THR A 237 -1.04 -11.55 -50.92
N GLY A 238 -1.75 -12.55 -51.46
CA GLY A 238 -2.14 -12.59 -52.87
C GLY A 238 -0.98 -12.81 -53.86
N GLY A 239 0.20 -13.18 -53.36
CA GLY A 239 1.43 -13.37 -54.14
C GLY A 239 2.44 -12.21 -54.04
N GLU A 240 2.10 -11.11 -53.34
CA GLU A 240 2.98 -9.93 -53.23
C GLU A 240 4.08 -10.11 -52.18
N GLY A 241 3.80 -10.79 -51.06
CA GLY A 241 4.67 -10.89 -49.90
C GLY A 241 4.43 -9.81 -48.83
N ALA A 242 5.21 -9.83 -47.75
CA ALA A 242 5.12 -8.85 -46.66
C ALA A 242 6.13 -7.69 -46.87
N ASP A 243 5.66 -6.44 -46.75
CA ASP A 243 6.48 -5.23 -46.89
C ASP A 243 7.57 -5.12 -45.82
N ILE A 244 7.25 -5.54 -44.59
CA ILE A 244 8.16 -5.48 -43.43
C ILE A 244 8.11 -6.80 -42.68
N ILE A 245 9.28 -7.40 -42.41
CA ILE A 245 9.42 -8.65 -41.66
C ILE A 245 10.23 -8.42 -40.39
N PHE A 246 9.62 -8.68 -39.23
CA PHE A 246 10.30 -8.74 -37.95
C PHE A 246 10.94 -10.13 -37.83
N GLU A 247 12.23 -10.22 -38.17
CA GLU A 247 13.00 -11.46 -38.20
C GLU A 247 13.62 -11.73 -36.82
N ASN A 248 12.98 -12.62 -36.07
CA ASN A 248 13.31 -12.96 -34.69
C ASN A 248 13.99 -14.33 -34.56
N GLY A 249 13.88 -15.20 -35.57
CA GLY A 249 14.41 -16.56 -35.51
C GLY A 249 15.89 -16.66 -35.91
N GLY A 250 16.38 -15.86 -36.85
CA GLY A 250 17.76 -15.93 -37.35
C GLY A 250 17.98 -17.07 -38.34
N ALA A 251 18.98 -17.92 -38.10
CA ALA A 251 19.54 -18.81 -39.12
C ALA A 251 18.52 -19.77 -39.77
N GLN A 252 17.59 -20.35 -39.01
CA GLN A 252 16.63 -21.34 -39.55
C GLN A 252 15.41 -20.70 -40.24
N THR A 253 15.22 -19.38 -40.13
CA THR A 253 14.03 -18.65 -40.60
C THR A 253 14.35 -17.62 -41.67
N LEU A 254 15.54 -17.01 -41.66
CA LEU A 254 15.88 -15.89 -42.51
C LEU A 254 15.81 -16.22 -44.02
N ARG A 255 16.10 -17.45 -44.45
CA ARG A 255 15.89 -17.87 -45.86
C ARG A 255 14.44 -17.69 -46.29
N ARG A 256 13.51 -18.25 -45.51
CA ARG A 256 12.07 -18.16 -45.73
C ARG A 256 11.52 -16.74 -45.64
N SER A 257 12.13 -15.88 -44.83
CA SER A 257 11.83 -14.44 -44.83
C SER A 257 12.20 -13.77 -46.16
N PHE A 258 13.30 -14.14 -46.83
CA PHE A 258 13.54 -13.71 -48.21
C PHE A 258 12.53 -14.29 -49.22
N ASP A 259 12.04 -15.50 -48.98
CA ASP A 259 11.08 -16.16 -49.87
C ASP A 259 9.65 -15.57 -49.75
N CYS A 260 9.33 -14.86 -48.66
CA CYS A 260 8.02 -14.22 -48.43
C CYS A 260 8.01 -12.68 -48.25
N VAL A 261 9.15 -11.98 -48.39
CA VAL A 261 9.20 -10.50 -48.40
C VAL A 261 8.71 -9.91 -49.73
N ALA A 262 8.06 -8.76 -49.70
CA ALA A 262 7.63 -8.05 -50.89
C ALA A 262 8.81 -7.45 -51.69
N PHE A 263 8.57 -7.12 -52.96
CA PHE A 263 9.56 -6.41 -53.78
C PHE A 263 9.85 -5.01 -53.21
N GLY A 264 11.11 -4.74 -52.89
CA GLY A 264 11.53 -3.52 -52.19
C GLY A 264 11.38 -3.56 -50.66
N GLY A 265 10.91 -4.67 -50.11
CA GLY A 265 10.59 -4.80 -48.68
C GLY A 265 11.80 -4.80 -47.74
N LEU A 266 11.49 -4.71 -46.44
CA LEU A 266 12.43 -4.62 -45.33
C LEU A 266 12.40 -5.89 -44.49
N ILE A 267 13.56 -6.51 -44.26
CA ILE A 267 13.74 -7.58 -43.28
C ILE A 267 14.59 -7.02 -42.13
N ASP A 268 13.97 -6.89 -40.96
CA ASP A 268 14.60 -6.41 -39.73
C ASP A 268 15.13 -7.60 -38.92
N CYS A 269 16.44 -7.85 -39.01
CA CYS A 269 17.14 -8.80 -38.16
C CYS A 269 17.19 -8.29 -36.72
N ILE A 270 16.25 -8.78 -35.91
CA ILE A 270 16.05 -8.43 -34.50
C ILE A 270 16.66 -9.49 -33.57
N GLY A 271 16.61 -10.76 -33.95
CA GLY A 271 16.99 -11.87 -33.07
C GLY A 271 17.45 -13.13 -33.81
N TYR A 272 17.79 -14.14 -33.01
CA TYR A 272 18.37 -15.41 -33.46
C TYR A 272 17.85 -16.60 -32.62
N LEU A 273 16.56 -16.59 -32.28
CA LEU A 273 15.94 -17.58 -31.37
C LEU A 273 15.95 -19.03 -31.89
N SER A 274 16.12 -19.24 -33.20
CA SER A 274 16.29 -20.55 -33.83
C SER A 274 17.77 -20.95 -34.02
N GLY A 275 18.70 -19.99 -33.97
CA GLY A 275 20.12 -20.22 -34.18
C GLY A 275 20.88 -19.00 -34.68
N LYS A 276 22.17 -18.93 -34.33
CA LYS A 276 23.11 -17.87 -34.74
C LYS A 276 23.87 -18.18 -36.04
N GLU A 277 23.93 -19.46 -36.43
CA GLU A 277 24.74 -19.96 -37.55
C GLU A 277 23.90 -20.90 -38.43
N ASP A 278 24.12 -20.85 -39.74
CA ASP A 278 23.52 -21.75 -40.73
C ASP A 278 23.96 -23.21 -40.48
N ALA A 279 23.18 -24.18 -40.95
CA ALA A 279 23.56 -25.59 -40.87
C ALA A 279 24.86 -25.87 -41.66
N PRO A 280 25.78 -26.75 -41.19
CA PRO A 280 27.04 -27.00 -41.87
C PRO A 280 26.86 -27.43 -43.34
N GLY A 281 27.30 -26.56 -44.26
CA GLY A 281 27.21 -26.78 -45.71
C GLY A 281 26.02 -26.08 -46.38
N ASP A 282 24.99 -25.69 -45.64
CA ASP A 282 24.02 -24.70 -46.11
C ASP A 282 24.65 -23.31 -45.97
N ARG A 283 24.47 -22.46 -46.97
CA ARG A 283 24.86 -21.05 -46.95
C ARG A 283 23.72 -20.23 -47.47
N LEU A 284 23.26 -19.29 -46.66
CA LEU A 284 22.14 -18.42 -47.02
C LEU A 284 22.35 -17.68 -48.36
N ASN A 285 23.59 -17.29 -48.68
CA ASN A 285 23.95 -16.49 -49.85
C ASN A 285 23.14 -15.18 -49.93
N THR A 286 23.11 -14.45 -48.81
CA THR A 286 22.30 -13.25 -48.56
C THR A 286 22.38 -12.18 -49.65
N ASN A 287 23.54 -12.02 -50.30
CA ASN A 287 23.71 -11.07 -51.39
C ASN A 287 22.88 -11.43 -52.64
N VAL A 288 22.68 -12.72 -52.92
CA VAL A 288 21.83 -13.19 -54.02
C VAL A 288 20.37 -13.02 -53.63
N LEU A 289 19.97 -13.47 -52.45
CA LEU A 289 18.59 -13.37 -51.97
C LEU A 289 18.09 -11.91 -51.90
N ALA A 290 18.92 -10.98 -51.44
CA ALA A 290 18.57 -9.57 -51.42
C ALA A 290 18.35 -8.98 -52.83
N LEU A 291 19.08 -9.44 -53.84
CA LEU A 291 18.91 -9.00 -55.23
C LEU A 291 17.62 -9.55 -55.87
N LEU A 292 17.14 -10.73 -55.48
CA LEU A 292 15.95 -11.37 -56.09
C LEU A 292 14.68 -10.52 -55.96
N ARG A 293 14.51 -9.80 -54.83
CA ARG A 293 13.35 -8.92 -54.58
C ARG A 293 13.73 -7.49 -54.19
N ASN A 294 14.96 -7.05 -54.50
CA ASN A 294 15.46 -5.69 -54.15
C ASN A 294 15.30 -5.35 -52.65
N VAL A 295 15.65 -6.29 -51.78
CA VAL A 295 15.33 -6.29 -50.34
C VAL A 295 16.33 -5.48 -49.54
N THR A 296 15.83 -4.70 -48.56
CA THR A 296 16.68 -4.14 -47.50
C THR A 296 16.78 -5.12 -46.34
N LEU A 297 17.98 -5.64 -46.05
CA LEU A 297 18.26 -6.40 -44.83
C LEU A 297 18.91 -5.48 -43.78
N LYS A 298 18.25 -5.29 -42.63
CA LYS A 298 18.69 -4.35 -41.59
C LYS A 298 18.86 -5.04 -40.24
N GLY A 299 20.05 -4.95 -39.66
CA GLY A 299 20.25 -5.29 -38.24
C GLY A 299 19.70 -4.19 -37.33
N ILE A 300 18.88 -4.56 -36.35
CA ILE A 300 18.32 -3.64 -35.35
C ILE A 300 19.03 -3.84 -34.00
N LEU A 301 19.55 -2.74 -33.44
CA LEU A 301 20.20 -2.69 -32.13
C LEU A 301 19.53 -1.59 -31.30
N ASN A 302 18.29 -1.87 -30.87
CA ASN A 302 17.42 -0.91 -30.18
C ASN A 302 17.30 0.41 -30.98
N GLY A 303 17.22 1.58 -30.31
CA GLY A 303 17.10 2.88 -30.97
C GLY A 303 17.56 4.04 -30.08
N PRO A 304 17.75 5.24 -30.65
CA PRO A 304 18.12 6.44 -29.91
C PRO A 304 16.97 6.96 -29.03
N LYS A 305 17.32 7.76 -28.02
CA LYS A 305 16.35 8.46 -27.15
C LYS A 305 15.27 9.22 -27.93
N GLU A 306 15.64 9.99 -28.96
CA GLU A 306 14.67 10.76 -29.76
C GLU A 306 13.57 9.87 -30.40
N ARG A 307 13.91 8.63 -30.77
CA ARG A 307 12.97 7.65 -31.34
C ARG A 307 12.12 6.98 -30.28
N PHE A 308 12.64 6.85 -29.06
CA PHE A 308 11.83 6.42 -27.92
C PHE A 308 10.83 7.52 -27.54
N GLU A 309 11.22 8.79 -27.52
CA GLU A 309 10.32 9.92 -27.24
C GLU A 309 9.25 10.08 -28.33
N GLU A 310 9.62 9.92 -29.61
CA GLU A 310 8.68 9.82 -30.74
C GLU A 310 7.67 8.68 -30.56
N MET A 311 8.14 7.47 -30.23
CA MET A 311 7.29 6.32 -29.96
C MET A 311 6.35 6.55 -28.78
N LEU A 312 6.83 7.17 -27.69
CA LEU A 312 6.01 7.44 -26.50
C LEU A 312 4.88 8.43 -26.82
N ALA A 313 5.14 9.45 -27.62
CA ALA A 313 4.12 10.38 -28.09
C ALA A 313 3.04 9.65 -28.94
N PHE A 314 3.45 8.77 -29.86
CA PHE A 314 2.51 7.95 -30.64
C PHE A 314 1.72 6.97 -29.76
N TYR A 315 2.36 6.33 -28.78
CA TYR A 315 1.71 5.43 -27.83
C TYR A 315 0.64 6.15 -27.01
N GLU A 316 0.90 7.39 -26.59
CA GLU A 316 -0.05 8.23 -25.86
C GLU A 316 -1.19 8.73 -26.78
N GLU A 317 -0.90 9.16 -28.02
CA GLU A 317 -1.91 9.54 -29.00
C GLU A 317 -2.89 8.39 -29.31
N LYS A 318 -2.34 7.18 -29.54
CA LYS A 318 -3.12 5.97 -29.85
C LYS A 318 -3.61 5.20 -28.63
N GLN A 319 -3.29 5.66 -27.40
CA GLN A 319 -3.59 4.99 -26.13
C GLN A 319 -3.14 3.51 -26.06
N ILE A 320 -2.02 3.17 -26.71
CA ILE A 320 -1.51 1.78 -26.81
C ILE A 320 -1.09 1.30 -25.42
N ARG A 321 -1.54 0.11 -25.03
CA ARG A 321 -1.16 -0.54 -23.77
C ARG A 321 -0.26 -1.76 -24.02
N PRO A 322 0.99 -1.76 -23.54
CA PRO A 322 1.86 -2.91 -23.61
C PRO A 322 1.30 -4.13 -22.86
N VAL A 323 1.63 -5.32 -23.37
CA VAL A 323 1.20 -6.61 -22.81
C VAL A 323 2.25 -7.14 -21.85
N VAL A 324 1.86 -7.29 -20.59
CA VAL A 324 2.64 -7.94 -19.53
C VAL A 324 2.11 -9.37 -19.37
N ASP A 325 2.98 -10.34 -19.55
CA ASP A 325 2.69 -11.77 -19.42
C ASP A 325 2.49 -12.15 -17.94
N LYS A 326 3.51 -11.85 -17.13
CA LYS A 326 3.58 -12.20 -15.72
C LYS A 326 4.47 -11.23 -14.97
N VAL A 327 4.06 -10.93 -13.73
CA VAL A 327 4.83 -10.13 -12.78
C VAL A 327 5.36 -11.05 -11.68
N PHE A 328 6.66 -10.97 -11.40
CA PHE A 328 7.34 -11.64 -10.29
C PHE A 328 7.79 -10.61 -9.23
N PRO A 329 7.87 -10.97 -7.94
CA PRO A 329 8.50 -10.12 -6.94
C PRO A 329 10.02 -10.03 -7.15
N PHE A 330 10.65 -8.97 -6.64
CA PHE A 330 12.10 -8.73 -6.76
C PHE A 330 12.96 -9.87 -6.21
N GLU A 331 12.52 -10.57 -5.16
CA GLU A 331 13.27 -11.71 -4.62
C GLU A 331 13.08 -13.02 -5.42
N GLU A 332 12.17 -13.06 -6.40
CA GLU A 332 12.02 -14.17 -7.38
C GLU A 332 12.66 -13.83 -8.74
N SER A 333 13.65 -12.91 -8.76
CA SER A 333 14.28 -12.47 -10.01
C SER A 333 14.94 -13.62 -10.79
N LYS A 334 15.49 -14.61 -10.08
CA LYS A 334 16.09 -15.82 -10.68
C LYS A 334 15.02 -16.67 -11.38
N GLU A 335 13.91 -16.90 -10.70
CA GLU A 335 12.77 -17.69 -11.16
C GLU A 335 12.11 -17.00 -12.37
N ALA A 336 12.00 -15.66 -12.35
CA ALA A 336 11.52 -14.86 -13.47
C ALA A 336 12.40 -15.00 -14.73
N LEU A 337 13.72 -14.99 -14.56
CA LEU A 337 14.68 -15.19 -15.66
C LEU A 337 14.68 -16.63 -16.19
N ILE A 338 14.55 -17.64 -15.32
CA ILE A 338 14.36 -19.05 -15.72
C ILE A 338 13.03 -19.22 -16.48
N TYR A 339 11.97 -18.56 -16.04
CA TYR A 339 10.67 -18.57 -16.70
C TYR A 339 10.73 -17.90 -18.09
N LEU A 340 11.41 -16.76 -18.21
CA LEU A 340 11.69 -16.10 -19.49
C LEU A 340 12.46 -17.04 -20.43
N PHE A 341 13.55 -17.65 -19.95
CA PHE A 341 14.43 -18.52 -20.74
C PHE A 341 13.71 -19.75 -21.31
N LYS A 342 12.69 -20.27 -20.61
CA LYS A 342 11.83 -21.37 -21.10
C LYS A 342 10.95 -21.00 -22.31
N GLY A 343 10.86 -19.72 -22.71
CA GLY A 343 10.10 -19.28 -23.90
C GLY A 343 8.57 -19.41 -23.80
N GLY A 344 8.04 -19.75 -22.62
CA GLY A 344 6.61 -20.00 -22.40
C GLY A 344 5.72 -18.74 -22.50
N HIS A 345 6.28 -17.56 -22.24
CA HIS A 345 5.59 -16.28 -22.09
C HIS A 345 4.96 -15.73 -23.39
N PHE A 346 3.97 -14.85 -23.25
CA PHE A 346 3.33 -14.06 -24.31
C PHE A 346 3.46 -12.56 -24.03
N GLY A 347 4.34 -11.86 -24.75
CA GLY A 347 4.72 -10.48 -24.43
C GLY A 347 5.92 -10.40 -23.49
N LYS A 348 5.87 -9.58 -22.44
CA LYS A 348 7.01 -9.29 -21.55
C LYS A 348 6.80 -9.78 -20.12
N VAL A 349 7.85 -10.40 -19.56
CA VAL A 349 7.92 -10.78 -18.14
C VAL A 349 8.49 -9.60 -17.34
N VAL A 350 7.86 -9.26 -16.22
CA VAL A 350 8.20 -8.12 -15.37
C VAL A 350 8.60 -8.59 -13.98
N ILE A 351 9.60 -7.93 -13.40
CA ILE A 351 9.96 -8.03 -11.99
C ILE A 351 9.51 -6.73 -11.33
N LYS A 352 8.75 -6.82 -10.25
CA LYS A 352 8.29 -5.68 -9.46
C LYS A 352 9.15 -5.54 -8.20
N SER A 353 9.65 -4.34 -7.96
CA SER A 353 10.21 -3.93 -6.67
C SER A 353 9.06 -3.86 -5.66
N VAL A 354 8.83 -4.98 -4.97
CA VAL A 354 7.71 -5.11 -4.04
C VAL A 354 8.09 -4.38 -2.75
N TYR A 355 7.29 -3.40 -2.38
CA TYR A 355 7.16 -3.04 -0.97
C TYR A 355 6.59 -4.27 -0.25
N ARG A 356 7.46 -5.11 0.33
CA ARG A 356 7.08 -6.41 0.89
C ARG A 356 5.96 -6.25 1.93
N VAL A 357 4.74 -6.61 1.53
CA VAL A 357 3.87 -7.40 2.41
C VAL A 357 4.45 -8.82 2.38
N PRO A 358 4.92 -9.39 3.50
CA PRO A 358 5.55 -10.70 3.51
C PRO A 358 4.59 -11.84 3.10
N ASN A 359 5.13 -12.95 2.61
CA ASN A 359 4.33 -14.17 2.41
C ASN A 359 3.79 -14.70 3.74
N SER A 360 2.71 -15.49 3.71
CA SER A 360 1.99 -15.97 4.91
C SER A 360 2.84 -16.69 5.96
N PHE A 361 3.95 -17.31 5.56
CA PHE A 361 4.94 -17.93 6.46
C PHE A 361 5.84 -16.90 7.18
N GLU A 362 6.23 -15.81 6.52
CA GLU A 362 6.92 -14.67 7.16
C GLU A 362 5.92 -13.82 7.98
N MET A 363 4.66 -13.68 7.55
CA MET A 363 3.64 -12.94 8.33
C MET A 363 3.43 -13.56 9.71
N ALA A 364 3.40 -14.88 9.84
CA ALA A 364 3.21 -15.54 11.15
C ALA A 364 4.37 -15.28 12.14
N THR A 365 5.52 -14.79 11.67
CA THR A 365 6.72 -14.54 12.49
C THR A 365 7.12 -13.06 12.60
N SER A 366 6.52 -12.16 11.80
CA SER A 366 6.90 -10.75 11.73
C SER A 366 6.17 -9.90 12.78
N ASN A 367 6.94 -9.18 13.62
CA ASN A 367 6.40 -8.18 14.56
C ASN A 367 5.97 -6.86 13.89
N ASN A 368 5.96 -6.77 12.57
CA ASN A 368 5.54 -5.57 11.84
C ASN A 368 4.02 -5.38 11.97
N ILE A 369 3.59 -4.13 12.10
CA ILE A 369 2.17 -3.74 12.07
C ILE A 369 1.81 -3.06 10.75
N GLN A 370 0.57 -3.26 10.30
CA GLN A 370 -0.02 -2.60 9.15
C GLN A 370 -1.38 -2.03 9.57
N VAL A 371 -1.59 -0.73 9.38
CA VAL A 371 -2.85 -0.07 9.75
C VAL A 371 -3.81 -0.09 8.55
N ASN A 372 -4.97 -0.70 8.74
CA ASN A 372 -6.03 -0.78 7.74
C ASN A 372 -7.07 0.33 8.00
N LEU A 373 -7.07 1.32 7.11
CA LEU A 373 -7.94 2.50 7.16
C LEU A 373 -9.19 2.35 6.25
N GLY A 374 -9.47 1.13 5.77
CA GLY A 374 -10.43 0.87 4.70
C GLY A 374 -9.74 0.64 3.35
N ASN A 375 -10.38 -0.15 2.47
CA ASN A 375 -9.78 -0.61 1.22
C ASN A 375 -9.69 0.54 0.17
N PRO A 376 -8.48 0.93 -0.30
CA PRO A 376 -8.33 1.97 -1.32
C PRO A 376 -9.04 1.65 -2.65
N HIS A 377 -9.29 0.37 -2.94
CA HIS A 377 -9.79 -0.13 -4.22
C HIS A 377 -11.13 -0.88 -4.12
N GLY A 378 -11.89 -0.73 -3.03
CA GLY A 378 -13.17 -1.40 -2.89
C GLY A 378 -14.09 -0.76 -1.84
N GLY A 379 -15.21 -0.19 -2.30
CA GLY A 379 -16.25 0.40 -1.45
C GLY A 379 -15.90 1.78 -0.90
N ILE A 380 -16.66 2.80 -1.31
CA ILE A 380 -16.56 4.20 -0.82
C ILE A 380 -17.31 4.36 0.54
N GLY A 381 -17.70 3.24 1.15
CA GLY A 381 -18.60 3.20 2.30
C GLY A 381 -17.90 3.40 3.65
N ALA A 382 -18.67 3.84 4.64
CA ALA A 382 -18.20 3.98 6.01
C ALA A 382 -17.72 2.64 6.60
N HIS A 383 -16.69 2.72 7.46
CA HIS A 383 -16.24 1.65 8.34
C HIS A 383 -16.42 2.06 9.81
N GLY A 384 -16.66 1.11 10.71
CA GLY A 384 -16.93 1.40 12.14
C GLY A 384 -15.68 1.50 13.01
N CYS A 385 -14.51 1.08 12.52
CA CYS A 385 -13.27 1.01 13.26
C CYS A 385 -12.05 1.07 12.32
N ILE A 386 -10.87 1.26 12.90
CA ILE A 386 -9.56 1.08 12.28
C ILE A 386 -8.99 -0.23 12.81
N ASP A 387 -8.71 -1.17 11.91
CA ASP A 387 -8.11 -2.45 12.26
C ASP A 387 -6.59 -2.37 12.06
N VAL A 388 -5.82 -2.79 13.06
CA VAL A 388 -4.36 -2.88 13.03
C VAL A 388 -4.00 -4.34 12.88
N HIS A 389 -3.39 -4.67 11.74
CA HIS A 389 -2.90 -5.99 11.44
C HIS A 389 -1.51 -6.15 12.06
N GLN A 390 -1.20 -7.30 12.69
CA GLN A 390 0.16 -7.63 13.14
C GLN A 390 0.47 -9.10 12.82
N GLY A 391 1.35 -9.30 11.85
CA GLY A 391 1.58 -10.60 11.26
C GLY A 391 0.33 -11.14 10.54
N THR A 392 -0.06 -12.38 10.83
CA THR A 392 -1.32 -12.98 10.32
C THR A 392 -2.57 -12.51 11.07
N ASP A 393 -2.43 -11.70 12.12
CA ASP A 393 -3.57 -11.21 12.88
C ASP A 393 -4.13 -9.90 12.31
N GLU A 394 -5.15 -10.00 11.47
CA GLU A 394 -5.82 -8.87 10.80
C GLU A 394 -6.53 -7.93 11.77
N LYS A 395 -6.80 -8.36 13.02
CA LYS A 395 -7.46 -7.56 14.06
C LYS A 395 -6.67 -7.58 15.36
N ALA A 396 -5.34 -7.47 15.27
CA ALA A 396 -4.45 -7.47 16.42
C ALA A 396 -4.82 -6.37 17.44
N LEU A 397 -5.15 -5.18 16.94
CA LEU A 397 -5.73 -4.07 17.70
C LEU A 397 -6.80 -3.38 16.84
N THR A 398 -8.00 -3.22 17.37
CA THR A 398 -9.12 -2.50 16.75
C THR A 398 -9.38 -1.21 17.52
N ILE A 399 -9.44 -0.08 16.80
CA ILE A 399 -9.66 1.25 17.38
C ILE A 399 -10.98 1.79 16.86
N SER A 400 -11.86 2.23 17.74
CA SER A 400 -13.12 2.89 17.36
C SER A 400 -13.33 4.18 18.13
N PHE A 401 -13.93 5.17 17.47
CA PHE A 401 -14.26 6.47 18.07
C PHE A 401 -15.74 6.47 18.40
N GLN A 402 -16.08 6.84 19.62
CA GLN A 402 -17.42 6.68 20.18
C GLN A 402 -18.05 8.05 20.42
N ARG A 403 -19.26 8.27 19.91
CA ARG A 403 -20.06 9.46 20.20
C ARG A 403 -20.46 9.45 21.66
N THR A 404 -20.42 10.60 22.32
CA THR A 404 -20.92 10.71 23.70
C THR A 404 -21.38 12.12 24.05
N ILE A 405 -22.07 12.26 25.18
CA ILE A 405 -22.59 13.54 25.66
C ILE A 405 -21.44 14.38 26.24
N ARG A 406 -21.38 15.64 25.82
CA ARG A 406 -20.45 16.63 26.39
C ARG A 406 -20.79 16.88 27.86
N VAL A 407 -19.84 16.64 28.76
CA VAL A 407 -20.03 16.89 30.19
C VAL A 407 -19.89 18.38 30.54
N PRO A 408 -20.63 18.89 31.55
CA PRO A 408 -20.56 20.30 31.93
C PRO A 408 -19.17 20.76 32.41
N ASP A 409 -18.77 21.93 31.96
CA ASP A 409 -17.54 22.59 32.39
C ASP A 409 -17.81 23.58 33.53
N ASN A 410 -18.18 23.03 34.69
CA ASN A 410 -18.57 23.77 35.90
C ASN A 410 -17.68 23.45 37.12
N LYS A 411 -16.49 22.88 36.89
CA LYS A 411 -15.54 22.33 37.90
C LYS A 411 -16.01 21.07 38.64
N THR A 412 -17.25 20.62 38.47
CA THR A 412 -17.68 19.30 38.97
C THR A 412 -16.95 18.21 38.19
N THR A 413 -16.60 17.11 38.85
CA THR A 413 -16.09 15.90 38.18
C THR A 413 -17.25 14.96 37.94
N TYR A 414 -17.50 14.61 36.67
CA TYR A 414 -18.55 13.71 36.25
C TYR A 414 -18.02 12.28 36.11
N LYS A 415 -18.93 11.30 36.23
CA LYS A 415 -18.66 9.90 35.83
C LYS A 415 -18.84 9.76 34.32
N LEU A 416 -18.56 8.57 33.78
CA LEU A 416 -18.57 8.34 32.33
C LEU A 416 -19.96 8.61 31.71
N PRO A 417 -20.07 9.44 30.66
CA PRO A 417 -21.26 9.54 29.83
C PRO A 417 -21.51 8.27 29.01
N PRO A 418 -22.77 7.89 28.72
CA PRO A 418 -23.05 6.72 27.90
C PRO A 418 -22.50 6.90 26.48
N GLY A 419 -22.03 5.81 25.88
CA GLY A 419 -21.70 5.76 24.45
C GLY A 419 -22.97 5.78 23.60
N LEU A 420 -22.95 6.55 22.52
CA LEU A 420 -24.06 6.72 21.58
C LEU A 420 -23.74 6.10 20.20
N GLY A 421 -22.86 5.10 20.18
CA GLY A 421 -22.39 4.40 18.99
C GLY A 421 -21.16 5.03 18.32
N ASN A 422 -20.62 4.30 17.35
CA ASN A 422 -19.37 4.67 16.67
C ASN A 422 -19.57 5.88 15.75
N PHE A 423 -18.55 6.72 15.65
CA PHE A 423 -18.38 7.59 14.48
C PHE A 423 -18.08 6.73 13.24
N PRO A 424 -18.76 6.96 12.09
CA PRO A 424 -18.34 6.34 10.84
C PRO A 424 -17.03 6.94 10.37
N LEU A 425 -16.11 6.06 9.96
CA LEU A 425 -14.79 6.41 9.46
C LEU A 425 -14.72 6.16 7.96
N TYR A 426 -14.02 7.05 7.27
CA TYR A 426 -13.87 7.06 5.82
C TYR A 426 -12.39 7.22 5.46
N ASN A 427 -11.92 6.55 4.41
CA ASN A 427 -10.53 6.67 3.98
C ASN A 427 -10.34 7.99 3.21
N VAL A 428 -9.37 8.82 3.59
CA VAL A 428 -9.11 10.12 2.95
C VAL A 428 -8.76 9.96 1.46
N CYS A 429 -8.14 8.85 1.06
CA CYS A 429 -7.73 8.66 -0.34
C CYS A 429 -8.90 8.59 -1.33
N HIS A 430 -10.10 8.23 -0.88
CA HIS A 430 -11.31 8.16 -1.72
C HIS A 430 -11.92 9.54 -2.02
N PHE A 431 -11.61 10.56 -1.19
CA PHE A 431 -12.25 11.87 -1.25
C PHE A 431 -11.24 13.04 -1.29
N LYS A 432 -9.96 12.74 -1.57
CA LYS A 432 -8.86 13.71 -1.62
C LYS A 432 -9.11 14.91 -2.56
N ASP A 433 -9.92 14.71 -3.59
CA ASP A 433 -10.19 15.72 -4.63
C ASP A 433 -11.37 16.65 -4.27
N THR A 434 -12.09 16.35 -3.19
CA THR A 434 -13.27 17.10 -2.70
C THR A 434 -13.17 17.53 -1.23
N MET A 435 -12.11 17.09 -0.54
CA MET A 435 -11.79 17.41 0.85
C MET A 435 -10.91 18.68 0.96
N PRO A 436 -10.92 19.42 2.10
CA PRO A 436 -9.92 20.46 2.36
C PRO A 436 -8.48 19.97 2.12
N GLU A 437 -7.68 20.78 1.43
CA GLU A 437 -6.32 20.43 0.99
C GLU A 437 -5.41 20.00 2.15
N SER A 438 -5.49 20.71 3.29
CA SER A 438 -4.79 20.37 4.54
C SER A 438 -5.05 18.93 4.99
N MET A 439 -6.30 18.46 4.85
CA MET A 439 -6.68 17.10 5.21
C MET A 439 -6.26 16.10 4.13
N ALA A 440 -6.43 16.43 2.85
CA ALA A 440 -6.00 15.58 1.74
C ALA A 440 -4.49 15.29 1.79
N LEU A 441 -3.67 16.30 2.08
CA LEU A 441 -2.21 16.18 2.24
C LEU A 441 -1.80 15.33 3.44
N LYS A 442 -2.57 15.36 4.54
CA LYS A 442 -2.33 14.53 5.73
C LYS A 442 -2.72 13.07 5.56
N GLY A 443 -3.66 12.75 4.67
CA GLY A 443 -4.15 11.38 4.47
C GLY A 443 -4.75 10.75 5.74
N GLY A 444 -4.78 9.42 5.81
CA GLY A 444 -5.36 8.71 6.95
C GLY A 444 -6.85 8.42 6.80
N ALA A 445 -7.59 8.43 7.90
CA ALA A 445 -9.06 8.34 7.93
C ALA A 445 -9.69 9.65 8.41
N PHE A 446 -10.98 9.85 8.16
CA PHE A 446 -11.75 10.98 8.71
C PHE A 446 -13.15 10.56 9.18
N MET A 447 -13.76 11.37 10.03
CA MET A 447 -15.12 11.19 10.56
C MET A 447 -15.93 12.51 10.57
N PRO A 448 -17.25 12.46 10.33
CA PRO A 448 -18.16 13.60 10.50
C PRO A 448 -18.43 13.90 11.98
N VAL A 449 -18.08 15.10 12.42
CA VAL A 449 -18.26 15.55 13.81
C VAL A 449 -18.94 16.92 13.86
N HIS A 450 -19.90 17.10 14.76
CA HIS A 450 -20.55 18.40 14.96
C HIS A 450 -19.71 19.32 15.87
N ASP A 451 -19.91 20.64 15.76
CA ASP A 451 -19.27 21.59 16.68
C ASP A 451 -19.68 21.32 18.14
N ARG A 452 -18.69 21.34 19.04
CA ARG A 452 -18.78 21.00 20.46
C ARG A 452 -19.30 19.59 20.76
N GLU A 453 -19.24 18.65 19.82
CA GLU A 453 -19.57 17.23 20.06
C GLU A 453 -18.48 16.55 20.91
N GLY A 454 -18.91 15.68 21.84
CA GLY A 454 -18.03 14.93 22.72
C GLY A 454 -17.70 13.54 22.15
N LEU A 455 -16.46 13.08 22.34
CA LEU A 455 -16.03 11.76 21.91
C LEU A 455 -15.10 11.07 22.91
N TRP A 456 -15.00 9.75 22.81
CA TRP A 456 -13.97 8.94 23.46
C TRP A 456 -13.44 7.87 22.49
N ILE A 457 -12.29 7.28 22.82
CA ILE A 457 -11.60 6.27 22.00
C ILE A 457 -11.70 4.91 22.70
N ASN A 458 -12.21 3.90 22.00
CA ASN A 458 -12.30 2.51 22.46
C ASN A 458 -11.21 1.66 21.79
N PHE A 459 -10.58 0.77 22.57
CA PHE A 459 -9.53 -0.15 22.14
C PHE A 459 -9.92 -1.60 22.44
N GLU A 460 -9.95 -2.44 21.40
CA GLU A 460 -10.04 -3.89 21.54
C GLU A 460 -8.78 -4.53 20.99
N SER A 461 -8.19 -5.50 21.70
CA SER A 461 -6.89 -6.05 21.31
C SER A 461 -6.77 -7.54 21.63
N THR A 462 -6.06 -8.26 20.77
CA THR A 462 -5.73 -9.69 20.95
C THR A 462 -4.43 -9.92 21.72
N ARG A 463 -3.65 -8.85 21.99
CA ARG A 463 -2.28 -8.84 22.54
C ARG A 463 -1.89 -7.44 23.05
N PRO A 464 -0.76 -7.24 23.77
CA PRO A 464 -0.40 -5.94 24.33
C PRO A 464 0.13 -4.91 23.31
N PHE A 465 -0.34 -3.65 23.40
CA PHE A 465 0.17 -2.49 22.64
C PHE A 465 0.36 -1.26 23.53
N ALA A 466 1.40 -0.48 23.25
CA ALA A 466 1.53 0.91 23.71
C ALA A 466 0.96 1.84 22.63
N VAL A 467 0.00 2.68 23.00
CA VAL A 467 -0.68 3.62 22.08
C VAL A 467 -0.47 5.05 22.57
N LYS A 468 0.12 5.90 21.73
CA LYS A 468 0.21 7.35 21.94
C LYS A 468 -0.88 8.03 21.12
N VAL A 469 -1.68 8.85 21.79
CA VAL A 469 -2.71 9.70 21.17
C VAL A 469 -2.23 11.14 21.22
N TYR A 470 -2.19 11.81 20.08
CA TYR A 470 -1.87 13.23 19.95
C TYR A 470 -3.08 14.00 19.41
N LEU A 471 -3.24 15.23 19.86
CA LEU A 471 -4.30 16.17 19.49
C LEU A 471 -3.61 17.38 18.85
N GLY A 472 -3.66 17.49 17.52
CA GLY A 472 -2.86 18.48 16.80
C GLY A 472 -1.37 18.44 17.20
N GLY A 473 -0.77 17.25 17.20
CA GLY A 473 0.63 17.05 17.57
C GLY A 473 0.97 17.15 19.07
N ILE A 474 0.02 17.47 19.95
CA ILE A 474 0.23 17.46 21.42
C ILE A 474 -0.22 16.14 22.03
N ASN A 475 0.66 15.45 22.76
CA ASN A 475 0.36 14.17 23.39
C ASN A 475 -0.70 14.31 24.51
N ALA A 476 -1.80 13.56 24.41
CA ALA A 476 -2.94 13.65 25.33
C ALA A 476 -2.65 13.14 26.76
N ILE A 477 -1.56 12.39 26.96
CA ILE A 477 -1.15 11.83 28.26
C ILE A 477 -0.09 12.70 28.94
N SER A 478 0.95 13.12 28.22
CA SER A 478 2.09 13.86 28.78
C SER A 478 1.98 15.38 28.66
N GLY A 479 1.23 15.88 27.67
CA GLY A 479 1.19 17.29 27.27
C GLY A 479 2.38 17.75 26.42
N GLU A 480 3.25 16.82 26.00
CA GLU A 480 4.42 17.15 25.20
C GLU A 480 4.11 17.19 23.70
N PRO A 481 4.73 18.11 22.93
CA PRO A 481 4.65 18.10 21.47
C PRO A 481 5.34 16.87 20.87
N ILE A 482 4.86 16.43 19.72
CA ILE A 482 5.37 15.30 18.93
C ILE A 482 6.85 15.46 18.55
N MET A 483 7.28 16.68 18.21
CA MET A 483 8.69 17.01 18.05
C MET A 483 9.27 17.46 19.39
N GLU A 484 10.34 16.81 19.83
CA GLU A 484 10.99 17.15 21.09
C GLU A 484 11.61 18.55 21.02
N THR A 485 11.17 19.45 21.90
CA THR A 485 11.76 20.79 22.06
C THR A 485 12.87 20.76 23.11
N PHE A 486 13.73 21.79 23.14
CA PHE A 486 14.72 21.95 24.21
C PHE A 486 14.10 21.93 25.61
N ALA A 487 12.92 22.52 25.78
CA ALA A 487 12.18 22.49 27.05
C ALA A 487 11.69 21.07 27.40
N THR A 488 11.20 20.32 26.41
CA THR A 488 10.78 18.92 26.53
C THR A 488 11.96 18.02 26.93
N ALA A 489 13.09 18.14 26.23
CA ALA A 489 14.32 17.39 26.50
C ALA A 489 14.86 17.67 27.92
N LEU A 490 14.92 18.95 28.32
CA LEU A 490 15.37 19.36 29.66
C LEU A 490 14.43 18.82 30.76
N ARG A 491 13.11 18.84 30.53
CA ARG A 491 12.11 18.27 31.44
C ARG A 491 12.30 16.75 31.60
N ARG A 492 12.48 16.03 30.50
CA ARG A 492 12.72 14.58 30.49
C ARG A 492 14.02 14.23 31.23
N ALA A 493 15.12 14.93 30.94
CA ALA A 493 16.39 14.76 31.66
C ALA A 493 16.26 15.00 33.18
N LYS A 494 15.49 16.01 33.60
CA LYS A 494 15.19 16.27 35.01
C LYS A 494 14.39 15.13 35.65
N LEU A 495 13.34 14.65 35.00
CA LEU A 495 12.52 13.55 35.51
C LEU A 495 13.30 12.22 35.63
N VAL A 496 14.19 11.94 34.68
CA VAL A 496 15.14 10.81 34.75
C VAL A 496 16.07 10.96 35.96
N LYS A 497 16.64 12.16 36.19
CA LYS A 497 17.49 12.45 37.36
C LYS A 497 16.73 12.30 38.69
N GLU A 498 15.44 12.61 38.71
CA GLU A 498 14.53 12.42 39.85
C GLU A 498 13.97 10.98 39.97
N LYS A 499 14.37 10.04 39.10
CA LYS A 499 13.85 8.66 39.00
C LYS A 499 12.33 8.55 38.84
N LYS A 500 11.66 9.58 38.34
CA LYS A 500 10.21 9.58 38.09
C LYS A 500 9.89 8.88 36.77
N ALA A 501 8.78 8.14 36.73
CA ALA A 501 8.30 7.52 35.50
C ALA A 501 7.89 8.59 34.46
N ILE A 502 8.22 8.35 33.20
CA ILE A 502 7.85 9.17 32.05
C ILE A 502 7.08 8.27 31.10
N GLN A 503 5.76 8.23 31.28
CA GLN A 503 4.84 7.50 30.39
C GLN A 503 4.01 8.53 29.63
N ASP A 504 4.05 8.46 28.31
CA ASP A 504 3.34 9.31 27.35
C ASP A 504 2.43 8.48 26.42
N TYR A 505 2.06 7.27 26.85
CA TYR A 505 1.22 6.30 26.15
C TYR A 505 0.21 5.65 27.10
N VAL A 506 -0.87 5.11 26.53
CA VAL A 506 -1.73 4.14 27.19
C VAL A 506 -1.26 2.72 26.85
N VAL A 507 -1.41 1.78 27.79
CA VAL A 507 -1.11 0.35 27.56
C VAL A 507 -2.41 -0.39 27.35
N VAL A 508 -2.69 -0.78 26.11
CA VAL A 508 -3.83 -1.64 25.76
C VAL A 508 -3.38 -3.09 25.93
N ASP A 509 -3.64 -3.66 27.11
CA ASP A 509 -3.34 -5.06 27.41
C ASP A 509 -4.61 -5.80 27.89
N PRO A 510 -5.15 -6.75 27.10
CA PRO A 510 -6.34 -7.51 27.49
C PRO A 510 -6.10 -8.43 28.71
N ALA A 511 -4.83 -8.78 29.00
CA ALA A 511 -4.43 -9.71 30.02
C ALA A 511 -4.37 -9.11 31.43
N ASN A 512 -3.87 -7.87 31.53
CA ASN A 512 -3.56 -7.19 32.78
C ASN A 512 -4.57 -6.08 33.15
N GLN A 513 -5.79 -6.14 32.59
CA GLN A 513 -6.80 -5.07 32.71
C GLN A 513 -6.25 -3.70 32.27
N GLY A 514 -5.54 -3.68 31.15
CA GLY A 514 -4.97 -2.46 30.58
C GLY A 514 -6.02 -1.44 30.16
N GLN A 515 -5.54 -0.30 29.67
CA GLN A 515 -6.35 0.86 29.31
C GLN A 515 -7.16 0.60 28.03
N LEU A 516 -8.34 0.00 28.15
CA LEU A 516 -9.21 -0.35 27.02
C LEU A 516 -9.97 0.86 26.42
N TRP A 517 -9.91 2.04 27.04
CA TRP A 517 -10.51 3.27 26.49
C TRP A 517 -9.81 4.54 26.99
N LEU A 518 -9.99 5.64 26.27
CA LEU A 518 -9.47 6.98 26.63
C LEU A 518 -10.54 8.04 26.38
N ASP A 519 -10.96 8.74 27.45
CA ASP A 519 -12.09 9.69 27.44
C ASP A 519 -11.66 11.15 27.31
N GLY A 520 -10.38 11.43 27.53
CA GLY A 520 -9.89 12.79 27.59
C GLY A 520 -8.39 12.95 27.87
N ILE A 521 -8.01 14.21 28.09
CA ILE A 521 -6.65 14.69 28.32
C ILE A 521 -6.26 14.51 29.80
N ALA A 522 -5.11 13.90 30.09
CA ALA A 522 -4.68 13.50 31.44
C ALA A 522 -4.19 14.66 32.34
N LYS A 523 -5.09 15.59 32.70
CA LYS A 523 -4.77 16.81 33.47
C LYS A 523 -4.45 16.55 34.94
N LEU A 524 -5.18 15.66 35.62
CA LEU A 524 -5.06 15.42 37.06
C LEU A 524 -4.97 13.91 37.34
N ASN A 525 -4.39 13.54 38.49
CA ASN A 525 -4.38 12.13 38.91
C ASN A 525 -5.84 11.65 39.08
N GLY A 526 -6.22 10.60 38.35
CA GLY A 526 -7.57 10.04 38.34
C GLY A 526 -8.65 10.88 37.64
N LYS A 527 -8.28 11.95 36.89
CA LYS A 527 -9.26 12.77 36.15
C LYS A 527 -8.72 13.29 34.82
N VAL A 528 -9.56 13.20 33.80
CA VAL A 528 -9.29 13.72 32.45
C VAL A 528 -10.21 14.90 32.10
N MET A 529 -9.80 15.74 31.15
CA MET A 529 -10.71 16.69 30.48
C MET A 529 -11.22 16.06 29.19
N GLN A 530 -12.53 15.95 29.03
CA GLN A 530 -13.17 15.28 27.88
C GLN A 530 -12.69 15.83 26.53
N PHE A 531 -12.52 14.96 25.52
CA PHE A 531 -12.31 15.41 24.15
C PHE A 531 -13.59 16.06 23.59
N VAL A 532 -13.48 17.32 23.16
CA VAL A 532 -14.59 18.06 22.53
C VAL A 532 -14.11 18.62 21.19
N ALA A 533 -14.85 18.35 20.11
CA ALA A 533 -14.53 18.88 18.80
C ALA A 533 -14.80 20.40 18.70
N VAL A 534 -13.90 21.13 18.05
CA VAL A 534 -14.04 22.58 17.77
C VAL A 534 -13.47 22.89 16.39
N PRO A 535 -13.89 23.98 15.70
CA PRO A 535 -13.29 24.35 14.42
C PRO A 535 -11.84 24.78 14.58
N SER A 536 -10.99 24.40 13.63
CA SER A 536 -9.59 24.82 13.58
C SER A 536 -9.46 26.32 13.30
N GLY A 537 -8.34 26.93 13.70
CA GLY A 537 -8.11 28.38 13.57
C GLY A 537 -8.85 29.24 14.60
N THR A 538 -9.67 28.63 15.47
CA THR A 538 -10.46 29.35 16.48
C THR A 538 -9.66 29.67 17.76
N GLY A 539 -8.49 29.07 17.96
CA GLY A 539 -7.70 29.21 19.18
C GLY A 539 -8.27 28.48 20.41
N TYR A 540 -9.16 27.50 20.20
CA TYR A 540 -9.71 26.66 21.27
C TYR A 540 -9.06 25.28 21.38
N THR A 541 -8.38 24.83 20.32
CA THR A 541 -7.76 23.50 20.26
C THR A 541 -6.70 23.33 21.36
N VAL A 542 -6.33 22.08 21.65
CA VAL A 542 -5.18 21.76 22.51
C VAL A 542 -3.87 22.25 21.90
N GLU A 543 -3.75 22.20 20.57
CA GLU A 543 -2.58 22.63 19.81
C GLU A 543 -2.35 24.14 19.96
N SER A 544 -3.30 24.97 19.50
CA SER A 544 -3.19 26.44 19.54
C SER A 544 -2.91 27.02 20.92
N GLN A 545 -3.37 26.36 22.00
CA GLN A 545 -3.09 26.79 23.38
C GLN A 545 -1.64 26.53 23.82
N ILE A 546 -0.88 25.69 23.12
CA ILE A 546 0.50 25.31 23.43
C ILE A 546 1.50 25.80 22.37
N SER A 547 1.18 25.70 21.08
CA SER A 547 2.03 26.11 19.95
C SER A 547 1.72 27.49 19.37
N ALA A 548 0.65 28.15 19.83
CA ALA A 548 0.13 29.43 19.32
C ALA A 548 -0.39 29.42 17.87
N ASN A 549 -0.48 28.26 17.22
CA ASN A 549 -1.11 28.08 15.91
C ASN A 549 -1.80 26.70 15.77
N ASP A 550 -2.67 26.55 14.77
CA ASP A 550 -3.39 25.31 14.46
C ASP A 550 -2.80 24.67 13.18
N ALA A 551 -1.60 24.13 13.26
CA ALA A 551 -0.83 23.67 12.09
C ALA A 551 -1.06 22.19 11.75
N VAL A 552 -1.35 21.34 12.73
CA VAL A 552 -1.48 19.89 12.56
C VAL A 552 -2.94 19.45 12.54
N ASN A 553 -3.74 19.93 13.50
CA ASN A 553 -5.17 19.63 13.71
C ASN A 553 -5.51 18.12 13.80
N GLY A 554 -6.78 17.78 14.01
CA GLY A 554 -7.23 16.38 14.12
C GLY A 554 -6.57 15.58 15.26
N ILE A 555 -6.61 14.25 15.13
CA ILE A 555 -6.01 13.28 16.06
C ILE A 555 -4.92 12.51 15.32
N GLN A 556 -3.77 12.29 15.95
CA GLN A 556 -2.75 11.37 15.45
C GLN A 556 -2.58 10.22 16.43
N ILE A 557 -2.52 8.99 15.92
CA ILE A 557 -2.32 7.80 16.73
C ILE A 557 -1.03 7.13 16.31
N SER A 558 -0.16 6.88 17.29
CA SER A 558 1.09 6.13 17.14
C SER A 558 0.98 4.85 17.97
N ILE A 559 1.17 3.71 17.32
CA ILE A 559 0.99 2.38 17.89
C ILE A 559 2.33 1.66 17.88
N THR A 560 2.73 1.13 19.04
CA THR A 560 3.97 0.37 19.23
C THR A 560 3.61 -1.01 19.79
N PRO A 561 3.89 -2.11 19.07
CA PRO A 561 3.65 -3.46 19.57
C PRO A 561 4.63 -3.81 20.70
N ILE A 562 4.26 -4.78 21.54
CA ILE A 562 5.23 -5.43 22.43
C ILE A 562 6.22 -6.26 21.60
N LYS A 563 7.45 -6.46 22.10
CA LYS A 563 8.40 -7.40 21.47
C LYS A 563 7.86 -8.83 21.53
N PRO A 564 8.12 -9.67 20.51
CA PRO A 564 7.57 -11.02 20.44
C PRO A 564 8.13 -11.90 21.57
N GLY A 565 7.25 -12.68 22.21
CA GLY A 565 7.61 -13.78 23.10
C GLY A 565 7.99 -15.04 22.31
N ALA A 566 8.14 -16.18 22.98
CA ALA A 566 8.42 -17.43 22.27
C ALA A 566 7.21 -17.87 21.43
N THR A 567 7.48 -18.46 20.27
CA THR A 567 6.45 -19.11 19.45
C THR A 567 6.17 -20.50 20.02
N ILE A 568 4.89 -20.82 20.20
CA ILE A 568 4.39 -22.09 20.72
C ILE A 568 3.46 -22.75 19.72
N SER A 569 3.55 -24.07 19.65
CA SER A 569 2.71 -24.90 18.80
C SER A 569 1.64 -25.59 19.65
N ILE A 570 0.36 -25.35 19.33
CA ILE A 570 -0.80 -25.78 20.13
C ILE A 570 -1.71 -26.65 19.28
N ASN A 571 -2.04 -27.83 19.77
CA ASN A 571 -2.99 -28.73 19.12
C ASN A 571 -4.43 -28.36 19.55
N VAL A 572 -5.29 -27.99 18.62
CA VAL A 572 -6.72 -27.78 18.88
C VAL A 572 -7.49 -28.99 18.34
N GLN A 573 -8.18 -29.72 19.23
CA GLN A 573 -8.94 -30.93 18.90
C GLN A 573 -10.44 -30.71 19.05
N ARG A 574 -11.23 -31.14 18.07
CA ARG A 574 -12.70 -31.26 18.18
C ARG A 574 -13.06 -32.47 19.05
N LEU A 575 -14.25 -32.45 19.65
CA LEU A 575 -14.79 -33.56 20.44
C LEU A 575 -14.93 -34.91 19.69
N ASN A 576 -14.89 -34.90 18.35
CA ASN A 576 -14.91 -36.11 17.52
C ASN A 576 -13.50 -36.63 17.15
N GLY A 577 -12.45 -36.12 17.78
CA GLY A 577 -11.06 -36.58 17.59
C GLY A 577 -10.29 -35.93 16.43
N ALA A 578 -10.96 -35.16 15.56
CA ALA A 578 -10.28 -34.40 14.51
C ALA A 578 -9.61 -33.15 15.10
N GLY A 579 -8.31 -32.96 14.87
CA GLY A 579 -7.57 -31.81 15.39
C GLY A 579 -6.53 -31.26 14.43
N TRP A 580 -6.07 -30.04 14.70
CA TRP A 580 -5.08 -29.32 13.90
C TRP A 580 -4.08 -28.59 14.81
N CYS A 581 -2.83 -28.45 14.35
CA CYS A 581 -1.78 -27.75 15.07
C CYS A 581 -1.69 -26.29 14.60
N PHE A 582 -1.88 -25.35 15.52
CA PHE A 582 -1.78 -23.91 15.29
C PHE A 582 -0.47 -23.39 15.89
N GLN A 583 0.19 -22.47 15.19
CA GLN A 583 1.27 -21.67 15.77
C GLN A 583 0.65 -20.43 16.41
N ALA A 584 1.04 -20.13 17.65
CA ALA A 584 0.64 -18.96 18.41
C ALA A 584 1.84 -18.41 19.18
N TYR A 585 1.72 -17.21 19.74
CA TYR A 585 2.65 -16.68 20.72
C TYR A 585 2.14 -16.88 22.14
N GLU A 586 3.05 -16.98 23.12
CA GLU A 586 2.70 -17.02 24.55
C GLU A 586 1.86 -15.80 25.00
N ASN A 587 1.99 -14.68 24.27
CA ASN A 587 1.29 -13.42 24.48
C ASN A 587 0.03 -13.24 23.59
N ASP A 588 -0.40 -14.27 22.87
CA ASP A 588 -1.70 -14.25 22.19
C ASP A 588 -2.84 -14.56 23.17
N THR A 589 -3.98 -13.90 22.97
CA THR A 589 -5.21 -14.22 23.69
C THR A 589 -5.84 -15.54 23.22
N VAL A 590 -6.61 -16.16 24.10
CA VAL A 590 -7.51 -17.29 23.79
C VAL A 590 -8.40 -16.94 22.58
N PHE A 591 -8.94 -15.72 22.51
CA PHE A 591 -9.76 -15.28 21.39
C PHE A 591 -9.02 -15.30 20.04
N LYS A 592 -7.72 -15.00 20.02
CA LYS A 592 -6.90 -15.11 18.80
C LYS A 592 -6.83 -16.56 18.31
N LEU A 593 -6.47 -17.49 19.19
CA LEU A 593 -6.47 -18.92 18.85
C LEU A 593 -7.87 -19.41 18.42
N MET A 594 -8.95 -18.87 19.00
CA MET A 594 -10.32 -19.16 18.58
C MET A 594 -10.65 -18.59 17.19
N LEU A 595 -10.13 -17.42 16.82
CA LEU A 595 -10.32 -16.82 15.49
C LEU A 595 -9.59 -17.63 14.40
N ASP A 596 -8.37 -18.08 14.69
CA ASP A 596 -7.59 -18.88 13.75
C ASP A 596 -8.18 -20.30 13.59
N ALA A 597 -8.67 -20.90 14.67
CA ALA A 597 -9.45 -22.12 14.63
C ALA A 597 -10.79 -21.93 13.88
N ALA A 598 -11.50 -20.83 14.10
CA ALA A 598 -12.74 -20.48 13.39
C ALA A 598 -12.54 -20.44 11.88
N LYS A 599 -11.48 -19.74 11.42
CA LYS A 599 -11.07 -19.66 10.01
C LYS A 599 -10.74 -21.03 9.42
N HIS A 600 -9.95 -21.85 10.12
CA HIS A 600 -9.54 -23.18 9.63
C HIS A 600 -10.69 -24.20 9.63
N PHE A 601 -11.54 -24.19 10.65
CA PHE A 601 -12.60 -25.18 10.87
C PHE A 601 -13.96 -24.81 10.26
N GLY A 602 -14.11 -23.59 9.72
CA GLY A 602 -15.35 -23.12 9.10
C GLY A 602 -16.48 -22.90 10.12
N THR A 603 -16.16 -22.43 11.32
CA THR A 603 -17.13 -22.26 12.42
C THR A 603 -17.01 -20.85 13.01
N PRO A 604 -18.08 -20.02 13.06
CA PRO A 604 -18.02 -18.67 13.59
C PRO A 604 -17.47 -18.60 15.04
N VAL A 605 -16.65 -17.60 15.35
CA VAL A 605 -15.92 -17.49 16.63
C VAL A 605 -16.84 -17.24 17.84
N GLU A 606 -18.06 -16.78 17.59
CA GLU A 606 -19.17 -16.65 18.53
C GLU A 606 -19.64 -18.04 18.99
N GLN A 607 -19.70 -18.98 18.03
CA GLN A 607 -20.10 -20.37 18.23
C GLN A 607 -18.97 -21.24 18.78
N LEU A 608 -17.79 -20.70 19.13
CA LEU A 608 -16.67 -21.46 19.69
C LEU A 608 -16.48 -21.21 21.19
N SER A 609 -16.06 -22.25 21.90
CA SER A 609 -15.38 -22.18 23.20
C SER A 609 -14.23 -23.18 23.22
N PHE A 610 -13.19 -22.86 23.99
CA PHE A 610 -12.07 -23.76 24.23
C PHE A 610 -12.05 -24.25 25.67
N LEU A 611 -11.61 -25.49 25.85
CA LEU A 611 -11.37 -26.14 27.13
C LEU A 611 -9.90 -26.55 27.21
N PHE A 612 -9.24 -26.25 28.33
CA PHE A 612 -7.92 -26.79 28.67
C PHE A 612 -7.99 -27.34 30.10
N ASN A 613 -7.50 -28.57 30.33
CA ASN A 613 -7.62 -29.27 31.61
C ASN A 613 -9.05 -29.21 32.21
N HIS A 614 -10.07 -29.42 31.38
CA HIS A 614 -11.50 -29.32 31.72
C HIS A 614 -12.04 -27.92 32.10
N HIS A 615 -11.21 -26.87 32.10
CA HIS A 615 -11.62 -25.49 32.36
C HIS A 615 -11.91 -24.72 31.06
N ARG A 616 -13.00 -23.95 31.04
CA ARG A 616 -13.35 -23.08 29.91
C ARG A 616 -12.43 -21.86 29.88
N LEU A 617 -11.81 -21.62 28.73
CA LEU A 617 -10.87 -20.53 28.53
C LEU A 617 -11.61 -19.19 28.34
N GLU A 618 -11.15 -18.14 29.01
CA GLU A 618 -11.69 -16.78 28.90
C GLU A 618 -11.11 -16.09 27.66
N LYS A 619 -11.96 -15.63 26.74
CA LYS A 619 -11.59 -14.99 25.46
C LYS A 619 -10.47 -13.95 25.58
N ARG A 620 -10.48 -13.12 26.63
CA ARG A 620 -9.54 -11.99 26.82
C ARG A 620 -8.23 -12.34 27.55
N ARG A 621 -8.05 -13.57 28.05
CA ARG A 621 -6.79 -13.97 28.71
C ARG A 621 -5.78 -14.54 27.72
N LEU A 622 -4.49 -14.45 28.07
CA LEU A 622 -3.39 -15.03 27.31
C LEU A 622 -3.35 -16.55 27.42
N LEU A 623 -2.76 -17.20 26.42
CA LEU A 623 -2.50 -18.65 26.43
C LEU A 623 -1.53 -19.04 27.56
N SER A 624 -0.50 -18.22 27.79
CA SER A 624 0.45 -18.37 28.90
C SER A 624 -0.21 -18.34 30.29
N HIS A 625 -1.28 -17.57 30.49
CA HIS A 625 -2.02 -17.52 31.77
C HIS A 625 -2.71 -18.85 32.14
N TYR A 626 -2.87 -19.77 31.18
CA TYR A 626 -3.41 -21.11 31.42
C TYR A 626 -2.31 -22.20 31.47
N GLY A 627 -1.03 -21.84 31.34
CA GLY A 627 0.07 -22.79 31.20
C GLY A 627 0.03 -23.59 29.88
N ILE A 628 -0.58 -23.02 28.84
CA ILE A 628 -0.66 -23.63 27.50
C ILE A 628 0.68 -23.40 26.81
N ASN A 629 1.52 -24.44 26.83
CA ASN A 629 2.89 -24.45 26.32
C ASN A 629 2.99 -25.26 25.02
N PHE A 630 4.17 -25.31 24.39
CA PHE A 630 4.44 -26.14 23.21
C PHE A 630 3.96 -27.60 23.38
N GLY A 631 3.18 -28.09 22.42
CA GLY A 631 2.60 -29.44 22.39
C GLY A 631 1.27 -29.60 23.13
N SER A 632 0.83 -28.58 23.87
CA SER A 632 -0.44 -28.61 24.62
C SER A 632 -1.65 -28.88 23.71
N THR A 633 -2.62 -29.63 24.23
CA THR A 633 -3.87 -29.95 23.51
C THR A 633 -5.06 -29.23 24.15
N VAL A 634 -5.78 -28.45 23.34
CA VAL A 634 -6.96 -27.66 23.73
C VAL A 634 -8.18 -28.25 23.03
N SER A 635 -9.25 -28.54 23.78
CA SER A 635 -10.48 -29.11 23.21
C SER A 635 -11.46 -28.01 22.78
N MET A 636 -11.90 -28.05 21.53
CA MET A 636 -12.87 -27.13 20.94
C MET A 636 -14.31 -27.66 21.11
N VAL A 637 -15.18 -26.83 21.68
CA VAL A 637 -16.60 -27.10 21.89
C VAL A 637 -17.46 -25.95 21.35
N LEU A 638 -18.73 -26.20 21.05
CA LEU A 638 -19.62 -25.23 20.41
C LEU A 638 -20.51 -24.45 21.41
N ASN A 639 -20.77 -23.18 21.11
CA ASN A 639 -21.81 -22.33 21.73
C ASN A 639 -22.98 -22.12 20.73
N LEU A 640 -24.08 -21.50 21.20
CA LEU A 640 -25.27 -21.16 20.39
C LEU A 640 -25.53 -19.61 20.41
N VAL A 641 -26.03 -19.03 19.28
CA VAL A 641 -26.42 -17.59 18.99
C VAL A 641 -25.26 -16.57 18.72
N GLY A 642 -25.32 -15.51 17.89
CA GLY A 642 -26.25 -15.06 16.80
C GLY A 642 -26.34 -13.51 16.54
N GLY A 643 -26.33 -13.02 15.26
CA GLY A 643 -26.56 -11.61 14.79
C GLY A 643 -25.28 -10.81 14.36
N GLY A 644 -25.25 -9.67 13.62
CA GLY A 644 -26.24 -8.82 12.87
C GLY A 644 -25.55 -7.59 12.16
N TYR A 645 -26.19 -6.84 11.23
CA TYR A 645 -25.57 -5.72 10.42
C TYR A 645 -26.60 -4.79 9.67
N ILE A 646 -26.32 -3.49 9.30
CA ILE A 646 -26.90 -2.60 8.17
C ILE A 646 -26.15 -1.19 8.02
N GLN A 647 -26.26 -0.45 6.87
CA GLN A 647 -25.67 0.90 6.48
C GLN A 647 -26.67 1.97 5.87
N ASN A 648 -26.22 3.25 5.61
CA ASN A 648 -26.42 4.15 4.38
C ASN A 648 -27.02 5.66 4.50
N PRO A 649 -27.28 6.55 3.45
CA PRO A 649 -26.61 7.90 3.23
C PRO A 649 -27.40 9.23 2.76
N ASN A 650 -26.69 10.31 2.25
CA ASN A 650 -26.95 11.62 1.48
C ASN A 650 -27.27 13.09 2.10
N PHE A 651 -26.47 14.17 1.76
CA PHE A 651 -26.64 15.72 1.67
C PHE A 651 -25.67 16.85 2.32
N THR A 652 -25.53 18.08 1.69
CA THR A 652 -24.38 19.08 1.35
C THR A 652 -23.96 20.38 2.18
N ASN A 653 -22.66 20.82 2.09
CA ASN A 653 -21.94 22.18 2.17
C ASN A 653 -21.90 23.10 3.45
N ALA A 654 -20.79 23.77 3.89
CA ALA A 654 -19.42 24.08 3.36
C ALA A 654 -18.33 24.40 4.46
N GLU A 655 -17.01 24.32 4.12
CA GLU A 655 -15.76 24.63 4.91
C GLU A 655 -15.55 24.03 6.33
N GLY A 656 -14.62 23.05 6.49
CA GLY A 656 -14.81 22.02 7.53
C GLY A 656 -13.67 21.32 8.25
N GLU A 657 -12.46 21.86 8.37
CA GLU A 657 -11.46 21.21 9.23
C GLU A 657 -11.69 21.50 10.73
N MET A 658 -11.68 20.45 11.57
CA MET A 658 -11.91 20.54 13.01
C MET A 658 -10.72 19.97 13.81
N GLY A 659 -10.51 20.53 15.00
CA GLY A 659 -9.55 20.06 16.02
C GLY A 659 -10.24 19.60 17.32
N ILE A 660 -9.43 19.23 18.31
CA ILE A 660 -9.90 18.82 19.65
C ILE A 660 -9.52 19.88 20.68
N ALA A 661 -10.47 20.25 21.52
CA ALA A 661 -10.33 21.12 22.68
C ALA A 661 -10.64 20.39 24.00
N ALA A 662 -10.31 21.04 25.12
CA ALA A 662 -10.54 20.52 26.46
C ALA A 662 -11.97 20.83 26.97
N GLY A 663 -12.76 19.78 27.21
CA GLY A 663 -14.09 19.83 27.84
C GLY A 663 -14.08 19.80 29.37
N GLY A 664 -15.22 19.44 29.96
CA GLY A 664 -15.37 19.29 31.41
C GLY A 664 -14.62 18.08 31.98
N LEU A 665 -14.58 17.98 33.32
CA LEU A 665 -13.81 16.95 34.03
C LEU A 665 -14.59 15.63 34.12
N ILE A 666 -13.95 14.54 33.68
CA ILE A 666 -14.42 13.15 33.81
C ILE A 666 -13.46 12.40 34.75
N GLN A 667 -14.00 11.51 35.58
CA GLN A 667 -13.19 10.57 36.35
C GLN A 667 -12.65 9.46 35.42
N GLN A 668 -11.33 9.44 35.25
CA GLN A 668 -10.59 8.41 34.52
C GLN A 668 -9.13 8.37 35.03
N SER A 669 -8.66 7.22 35.50
CA SER A 669 -7.24 6.97 35.76
C SER A 669 -6.51 6.49 34.50
N ILE A 670 -5.31 7.04 34.22
CA ILE A 670 -4.37 6.46 33.24
C ILE A 670 -3.49 5.43 33.94
N LEU A 671 -3.62 4.18 33.54
CA LEU A 671 -2.95 3.05 34.20
C LEU A 671 -1.42 3.04 33.95
N PRO A 672 -0.60 2.76 34.99
CA PRO A 672 0.83 2.51 34.83
C PRO A 672 1.13 1.32 33.92
N ASP A 673 2.17 1.43 33.10
CA ASP A 673 2.71 0.33 32.31
C ASP A 673 3.16 -0.84 33.21
N PRO A 674 2.54 -2.03 33.10
CA PRO A 674 2.91 -3.20 33.90
C PRO A 674 4.14 -3.94 33.35
N HIS A 675 4.62 -3.60 32.15
CA HIS A 675 5.70 -4.31 31.48
C HIS A 675 7.09 -3.75 31.85
N PRO A 676 8.16 -4.56 31.77
CA PRO A 676 9.52 -4.11 32.06
C PRO A 676 10.00 -3.05 31.05
N LYS A 677 10.91 -2.17 31.52
CA LYS A 677 11.51 -1.13 30.66
C LYS A 677 12.15 -1.75 29.42
N GLY A 678 11.73 -1.29 28.24
CA GLY A 678 12.22 -1.80 26.95
C GLY A 678 11.46 -2.99 26.38
N ALA A 679 10.31 -3.38 26.97
CA ALA A 679 9.41 -4.40 26.42
C ALA A 679 8.79 -4.00 25.07
N TRP A 680 8.56 -2.70 24.84
CA TRP A 680 7.97 -2.18 23.61
C TRP A 680 8.96 -2.16 22.44
N ASP A 681 8.47 -2.52 21.26
CA ASP A 681 9.27 -2.59 20.02
C ASP A 681 9.21 -1.26 19.25
N GLY A 682 9.99 -0.28 19.73
CA GLY A 682 10.00 1.07 19.17
C GLY A 682 10.30 1.13 17.66
N GLU A 683 11.08 0.20 17.13
CA GLU A 683 11.43 0.09 15.70
C GLU A 683 10.24 -0.34 14.82
N LYS A 684 9.17 -0.88 15.44
CA LYS A 684 7.93 -1.31 14.78
C LYS A 684 6.76 -0.36 15.02
N THR A 685 7.05 0.85 15.47
CA THR A 685 6.02 1.89 15.67
C THR A 685 5.46 2.36 14.33
N SER A 686 4.13 2.44 14.20
CA SER A 686 3.44 3.07 13.07
C SER A 686 2.56 4.22 13.54
N MET A 687 2.47 5.27 12.72
CA MET A 687 1.69 6.45 13.03
C MET A 687 0.76 6.81 11.87
N PHE A 688 -0.47 7.22 12.19
CA PHE A 688 -1.49 7.61 11.21
C PHE A 688 -2.40 8.71 11.76
N ASN A 689 -3.12 9.35 10.84
CA ASN A 689 -3.99 10.48 11.10
C ASN A 689 -5.46 10.04 11.12
N VAL A 690 -6.23 10.55 12.09
CA VAL A 690 -7.69 10.49 12.13
C VAL A 690 -8.21 11.92 12.21
N GLN A 691 -8.86 12.35 11.15
CA GLN A 691 -9.19 13.75 10.93
C GLN A 691 -10.67 14.02 11.22
N LEU A 692 -10.97 15.17 11.80
CA LEU A 692 -12.34 15.57 12.10
C LEU A 692 -12.84 16.49 10.98
N LEU A 693 -13.83 16.01 10.23
CA LEU A 693 -14.53 16.81 9.23
C LEU A 693 -15.80 17.36 9.88
N ASN A 694 -16.00 18.67 9.82
CA ASN A 694 -17.23 19.31 10.27
C ASN A 694 -18.42 18.70 9.54
N ALA A 695 -19.41 18.25 10.31
CA ALA A 695 -20.67 17.68 9.82
C ALA A 695 -21.34 18.55 8.75
N ALA A 696 -21.29 19.88 8.85
CA ALA A 696 -21.85 20.80 7.85
C ALA A 696 -21.23 20.62 6.45
N CYS A 697 -20.00 20.13 6.36
CA CYS A 697 -19.21 20.10 5.12
C CYS A 697 -19.16 18.70 4.51
N PHE A 698 -19.68 17.70 5.24
CA PHE A 698 -19.34 16.31 5.05
C PHE A 698 -19.74 15.74 3.68
N TYR A 699 -20.85 16.17 3.09
CA TYR A 699 -21.24 15.73 1.75
C TYR A 699 -20.46 16.38 0.62
N ASN A 700 -19.84 17.55 0.79
CA ASN A 700 -18.99 18.11 -0.28
C ASN A 700 -17.91 17.11 -0.63
N VAL A 701 -17.36 16.57 0.46
CA VAL A 701 -16.34 15.57 0.48
C VAL A 701 -16.94 14.27 -0.04
N THR A 702 -18.08 13.81 0.49
CA THR A 702 -18.51 12.40 0.28
C THR A 702 -19.69 12.13 -0.64
N GLY A 703 -20.54 13.10 -0.97
CA GLY A 703 -21.87 12.86 -1.54
C GLY A 703 -22.84 12.14 -0.59
N THR A 704 -22.41 11.75 0.63
CA THR A 704 -23.18 11.08 1.70
C THR A 704 -23.39 12.05 2.88
N PRO A 705 -24.25 11.83 3.90
CA PRO A 705 -24.70 12.88 4.82
C PRO A 705 -23.78 12.97 6.02
N ALA A 706 -23.74 14.12 6.72
CA ALA A 706 -23.45 13.95 8.14
C ALA A 706 -24.58 13.12 8.75
N PRO A 707 -24.30 11.94 9.35
CA PRO A 707 -25.30 11.28 10.17
C PRO A 707 -25.73 12.26 11.28
N PRO A 708 -27.02 12.36 11.61
CA PRO A 708 -27.48 13.28 12.63
C PRO A 708 -26.82 12.97 13.98
N SER A 709 -26.44 13.99 14.75
CA SER A 709 -25.98 13.78 16.13
C SER A 709 -27.09 13.10 16.94
N PRO A 710 -26.84 11.93 17.56
CA PRO A 710 -27.89 11.08 18.09
C PRO A 710 -28.61 11.66 19.31
N VAL A 711 -27.93 12.45 20.15
CA VAL A 711 -28.51 13.13 21.32
C VAL A 711 -27.73 14.42 21.63
N THR A 712 -28.40 15.57 21.77
CA THR A 712 -27.75 16.81 22.24
C THR A 712 -27.68 16.87 23.77
N ALA A 713 -26.73 17.63 24.31
CA ALA A 713 -26.62 17.84 25.77
C ALA A 713 -27.91 18.45 26.38
N ALA A 714 -28.62 19.31 25.64
CA ALA A 714 -29.91 19.85 26.05
C ALA A 714 -31.03 18.79 26.05
N SER A 715 -31.06 17.91 25.05
CA SER A 715 -31.99 16.78 24.97
C SER A 715 -31.78 15.79 26.13
N TYR A 716 -30.52 15.46 26.44
CA TYR A 716 -30.19 14.55 27.53
C TYR A 716 -30.50 15.14 28.92
N ALA A 717 -30.18 16.43 29.15
CA ALA A 717 -30.52 17.13 30.39
C ALA A 717 -32.05 17.21 30.60
N SER A 718 -32.81 17.46 29.53
CA SER A 718 -34.28 17.49 29.57
C SER A 718 -34.90 16.12 29.85
N ALA A 719 -34.21 15.02 29.50
CA ALA A 719 -34.63 13.65 29.77
C ALA A 719 -34.28 13.15 31.20
N GLY A 720 -33.47 13.89 31.97
CA GLY A 720 -33.17 13.58 33.38
C GLY A 720 -32.33 12.32 33.63
N LEU A 721 -31.57 11.86 32.63
CA LEU A 721 -30.82 10.60 32.68
C LEU A 721 -29.48 10.71 33.47
N PRO A 722 -29.08 9.67 34.24
CA PRO A 722 -27.89 9.70 35.10
C PRO A 722 -26.59 9.24 34.40
N PHE A 723 -25.44 9.57 35.02
CA PHE A 723 -24.11 9.07 34.64
C PHE A 723 -23.73 7.78 35.42
N TYR A 724 -23.04 6.85 34.77
CA TYR A 724 -22.74 5.52 35.32
C TYR A 724 -21.30 5.40 35.86
N SER A 725 -21.07 4.57 36.88
CA SER A 725 -19.72 4.26 37.41
C SER A 725 -19.22 2.90 36.93
N ILE A 726 -17.90 2.82 36.70
CA ILE A 726 -17.19 1.58 36.37
C ILE A 726 -16.58 0.99 37.67
N PRO A 727 -16.72 -0.31 37.94
CA PRO A 727 -16.04 -0.96 39.07
C PRO A 727 -14.51 -0.98 38.95
N ASN A 728 -13.81 -1.06 40.08
CA ASN A 728 -12.35 -1.23 40.22
C ASN A 728 -11.45 -0.08 39.75
N GLU A 729 -11.97 1.13 39.56
CA GLU A 729 -11.14 2.30 39.23
C GLU A 729 -10.25 2.73 40.43
N GLN A 730 -8.95 2.43 40.36
CA GLN A 730 -7.99 2.75 41.43
C GLN A 730 -7.47 4.20 41.36
N SER A 731 -7.25 4.81 42.53
CA SER A 731 -6.86 6.22 42.70
C SER A 731 -5.36 6.49 42.56
N SER A 732 -4.66 5.79 41.66
CA SER A 732 -3.24 5.96 41.38
C SER A 732 -2.93 5.85 39.89
N GLY A 733 -3.16 6.95 39.16
CA GLY A 733 -2.85 7.06 37.73
C GLY A 733 -1.74 8.07 37.42
N ILE A 734 -1.30 8.06 36.16
CA ILE A 734 -0.31 9.00 35.63
C ILE A 734 -0.97 10.34 35.27
N LYS A 735 -0.19 11.43 35.32
CA LYS A 735 -0.64 12.79 34.97
C LYS A 735 0.36 13.49 34.05
N GLY A 736 -0.15 14.24 33.08
CA GLY A 736 0.64 15.09 32.18
C GLY A 736 0.96 16.48 32.75
N VAL A 737 1.61 17.31 31.94
CA VAL A 737 1.84 18.73 32.24
C VAL A 737 0.87 19.56 31.40
N PHE A 738 -0.29 19.82 32.00
CA PHE A 738 -1.39 20.58 31.40
C PHE A 738 -1.82 21.75 32.30
N SER A 739 -0.87 22.39 32.97
CA SER A 739 -1.09 23.54 33.85
C SER A 739 -1.79 24.70 33.14
N ASP A 740 -1.47 24.89 31.86
CA ASP A 740 -1.77 26.12 31.12
C ASP A 740 -2.90 25.95 30.10
N ILE A 741 -3.36 24.71 29.84
CA ILE A 741 -4.55 24.46 29.00
C ILE A 741 -5.81 24.92 29.74
N LYS A 742 -6.54 25.81 29.09
CA LYS A 742 -7.87 26.29 29.46
C LYS A 742 -8.95 25.44 28.80
N SER A 743 -10.05 25.24 29.52
CA SER A 743 -11.24 24.58 28.99
C SER A 743 -12.07 25.54 28.14
N ILE A 744 -12.98 24.99 27.31
CA ILE A 744 -13.84 25.81 26.42
C ILE A 744 -14.59 26.90 27.18
N ALA A 745 -15.15 26.62 28.37
CA ALA A 745 -15.90 27.63 29.14
C ALA A 745 -15.01 28.64 29.89
N GLN A 746 -13.68 28.42 29.94
CA GLN A 746 -12.71 29.42 30.37
C GLN A 746 -12.37 30.37 29.22
N LEU A 747 -12.11 29.85 28.02
CA LEU A 747 -11.85 30.65 26.82
C LEU A 747 -13.05 31.50 26.40
N ASP A 748 -14.27 30.94 26.49
CA ASP A 748 -15.53 31.68 26.24
C ASP A 748 -15.76 32.86 27.22
N LYS A 749 -15.06 32.90 28.37
CA LYS A 749 -15.13 34.05 29.31
C LYS A 749 -14.12 35.15 28.98
N GLU A 750 -13.02 34.81 28.30
CA GLU A 750 -11.96 35.74 27.96
C GLU A 750 -12.27 36.49 26.66
N LYS A 751 -12.93 35.83 25.69
CA LYS A 751 -13.47 36.45 24.47
C LYS A 751 -14.77 37.21 24.75
N LYS A 752 -14.66 38.48 25.18
CA LYS A 752 -15.81 39.39 25.36
C LYS A 752 -16.58 39.59 24.05
N GLY A 753 -17.75 38.94 23.90
CA GLY A 753 -18.72 39.28 22.84
C GLY A 753 -19.69 38.15 22.46
N THR A 754 -19.29 36.89 22.58
CA THR A 754 -20.11 35.75 22.13
C THR A 754 -21.20 35.39 23.15
N LYS A 755 -22.45 35.20 22.70
CA LYS A 755 -23.52 34.62 23.53
C LYS A 755 -23.12 33.19 23.93
N THR A 756 -22.89 32.97 25.22
CA THR A 756 -22.55 31.65 25.77
C THR A 756 -23.81 30.76 25.79
N LEU A 757 -23.90 29.81 24.86
CA LEU A 757 -24.99 28.82 24.77
C LEU A 757 -25.13 27.96 26.04
N ASP A 758 -24.03 27.70 26.74
CA ASP A 758 -23.98 26.72 27.84
C ASP A 758 -24.41 27.26 29.23
N ARG A 759 -24.75 28.55 29.39
CA ARG A 759 -24.92 29.16 30.74
C ARG A 759 -26.12 28.67 31.56
N ASN A 760 -27.11 28.01 30.94
CA ASN A 760 -28.40 27.69 31.58
C ASN A 760 -28.74 26.19 31.70
N ILE A 761 -27.85 25.26 31.31
CA ILE A 761 -28.16 23.82 31.34
C ILE A 761 -27.74 23.21 32.69
N ASN A 762 -28.71 23.07 33.60
CA ASN A 762 -28.52 22.38 34.89
C ASN A 762 -28.74 20.87 34.74
N PHE A 763 -27.76 20.07 35.18
CA PHE A 763 -27.84 18.61 35.22
C PHE A 763 -28.18 18.15 36.63
N ARG A 764 -29.18 17.27 36.78
CA ARG A 764 -29.61 16.77 38.08
C ARG A 764 -28.66 15.68 38.57
N THR A 765 -27.86 15.97 39.59
CA THR A 765 -27.02 14.97 40.26
C THR A 765 -27.84 14.23 41.31
N VAL A 766 -27.86 12.89 41.26
CA VAL A 766 -28.52 12.04 42.26
C VAL A 766 -27.45 11.22 42.98
N GLU A 767 -27.32 11.40 44.29
CA GLU A 767 -26.56 10.47 45.12
C GLU A 767 -27.40 9.22 45.37
N LEU A 768 -26.86 8.04 45.02
CA LEU A 768 -27.50 6.77 45.31
C LEU A 768 -27.23 6.39 46.78
N ASP A 769 -28.32 6.20 47.52
CA ASP A 769 -28.31 5.66 48.88
C ASP A 769 -27.59 4.30 48.88
N ARG A 770 -26.66 4.12 49.82
CA ARG A 770 -25.79 2.94 49.93
C ARG A 770 -26.45 1.76 50.65
N SER A 771 -27.71 1.87 51.06
CA SER A 771 -28.36 0.96 52.00
C SER A 771 -29.12 -0.24 51.40
N SER A 772 -29.16 -0.43 50.07
CA SER A 772 -29.90 -1.56 49.47
C SER A 772 -29.19 -2.22 48.28
N PRO A 773 -29.06 -3.57 48.24
CA PRO A 773 -28.43 -4.28 47.13
C PRO A 773 -29.40 -4.38 45.94
N ALA A 774 -29.28 -3.45 44.99
CA ALA A 774 -30.08 -3.50 43.76
C ALA A 774 -29.48 -4.48 42.74
N SER A 775 -30.21 -5.55 42.44
CA SER A 775 -29.95 -6.40 41.28
C SER A 775 -30.17 -5.63 39.98
N PHE A 776 -29.43 -6.00 38.92
CA PHE A 776 -29.67 -5.49 37.58
C PHE A 776 -31.10 -5.82 37.12
N ARG A 777 -31.85 -4.82 36.66
CA ARG A 777 -33.17 -5.02 36.07
C ARG A 777 -33.07 -5.20 34.55
N PRO A 778 -33.81 -6.14 33.94
CA PRO A 778 -33.92 -6.26 32.49
C PRO A 778 -34.46 -4.98 31.83
N VAL A 779 -34.06 -4.73 30.58
CA VAL A 779 -34.51 -3.58 29.77
C VAL A 779 -36.04 -3.56 29.61
N ALA A 780 -36.67 -4.74 29.50
CA ALA A 780 -38.12 -4.87 29.38
C ALA A 780 -38.91 -4.27 30.58
N ASP A 781 -38.37 -4.33 31.80
CA ASP A 781 -39.00 -3.73 32.98
C ASP A 781 -38.96 -2.19 32.91
N LEU A 782 -37.87 -1.65 32.35
CA LEU A 782 -37.70 -0.21 32.13
C LEU A 782 -38.63 0.30 31.02
N GLU A 783 -38.75 -0.45 29.91
CA GLU A 783 -39.71 -0.16 28.83
C GLU A 783 -41.17 -0.20 29.32
N ALA A 784 -41.52 -1.18 30.16
CA ALA A 784 -42.84 -1.27 30.79
C ALA A 784 -43.13 -0.05 31.70
N GLN A 785 -42.15 0.39 32.48
CA GLN A 785 -42.27 1.61 33.30
C GLN A 785 -42.41 2.88 32.44
N ILE A 786 -41.64 3.02 31.37
CA ILE A 786 -41.71 4.17 30.45
C ILE A 786 -43.09 4.24 29.75
N LYS A 787 -43.67 3.08 29.38
CA LYS A 787 -45.06 3.00 28.90
C LYS A 787 -46.07 3.39 29.97
N ALA A 788 -45.92 2.90 31.20
CA ALA A 788 -46.82 3.21 32.31
C ALA A 788 -46.81 4.71 32.71
N LEU A 789 -45.72 5.42 32.43
CA LEU A 789 -45.59 6.87 32.63
C LEU A 789 -46.14 7.71 31.47
N GLY A 790 -46.68 7.10 30.41
CA GLY A 790 -47.37 7.78 29.30
C GLY A 790 -46.44 8.53 28.32
N ILE A 791 -45.12 8.40 28.44
CA ILE A 791 -44.13 9.24 27.75
C ILE A 791 -44.07 8.95 26.22
N LEU A 792 -44.49 7.76 25.79
CA LEU A 792 -44.36 7.29 24.40
C LEU A 792 -45.48 7.74 23.43
N SER A 793 -46.37 8.65 23.83
CA SER A 793 -47.53 9.05 23.00
C SER A 793 -47.29 10.26 22.06
N GLN A 794 -46.04 10.69 21.83
CA GLN A 794 -45.73 11.90 21.04
C GLN A 794 -44.58 11.77 20.02
N LEU A 795 -44.21 10.56 19.60
CA LEU A 795 -43.32 10.34 18.45
C LEU A 795 -43.94 9.29 17.53
N GLY A 796 -44.45 9.75 16.40
CA GLY A 796 -44.85 8.92 15.25
C GLY A 796 -43.80 8.96 14.15
#